data_AF-A0A7S2J773-F1
#
_entry.id   AF-A0A7S2J773-F1
#
_cell.length_a   1.000
_cell.length_b   1.000
_cell.length_c   1.000
_cell.angle_alpha   90.00
_cell.angle_beta   90.00
_cell.angle_gamma   90.00
#
_symmetry.space_group_name_H-M   'P 1'
#
loop_
_entity.id
_entity.type
_entity.pdbx_description
1 polymer ?
#
loop_
_entity_poly.entity_id
_entity_poly.type
_entity_poly.pdbx_seq_one_letter_code
_entity_poly.pdbx_strand_id
1 'polypeptide(L)'
;MTTFLPSHSRKAMTMADATKSWLQNLLFEKTPEMCMWEATVIKADRYDWQKQTKMLPGFSPAQHKLWCQCWENAVLVDIHHFPLWEKGVHDTLQQHFPVLMRIFSHYTKGISGIDSAADALEMELEEFHDFVKDAKIETRMINFTMMTNVFAKANASNTAEAFEQRMRERRNTTVVSEQEGAKFAEERNKPISPKKGAFPDVFLDKEGEMDTKKMNQGPRAKPDNRLTLTEFLSCMVRISFLRANPKHGQYDNKAKLVELPGCLKKMLEEVLIPNAKQDMSSLFREEIAQDAEVQAVFEEYREKMTYYYTEVNLLMAVKGKVDNKLSMETWMDIARGYLHFQKKKGSKHMEKAKTTSKPGESAGLGEGAIVGDCTVLRESDITGDERCKEKFTCRLSTLEAKYAFLNSQSLEQMAAGDASDSDNMATLDYDEFLECVARCARDKYGEIKLMSLADGVRGVIQNILGEKSDEAVIRDATYIHAERYDAEKETKPLKGESQKDLEKWLACWERMEIMDVHLWPTWEKEVHDILHPLFKELQLIFLAYTRSISEDSAEDAMEMSMDEFHDFVVDVGLETKQYKFEQMQNQFIKANANNIAQVHAQRRDLKRDTGSKAHDKPEWAREGRLGGTAKIKASNEGSQMGGAHNTAYKGGYAMEMQDAKKDQELGLNEFLNMMIRIAFWRANPTFGLHGSKAEVVPVAQALSTLLNEVILPRAKRENSAAFKQKEMQDPKLIAVLDTYKPKLKEWYDKKVSDDSEGPRMGIISDKLGFDEWLRVLDRQDIVGEWEVEQMSEITGDESTKGNIKCRLSIPTCKNAFMDSQSVDQLTVGQADAVSDQAVLDFDEWMECIARIATAKYSALKQLDAAGKVRCFLQNFFGEATEEEVMRVATYIRAVRYDLAESQPLKDESPEEHAAFLAEFKQLTLDGLYGFPLWEAEVHDLLHANFRELASIFRGYCKSLGEGSSDES
;
A
#
# COMPACT_ATOMS: atom_id res chain seq x y z
N MET A 1 -26.71 63.95 -73.15
CA MET A 1 -27.00 63.62 -71.73
C MET A 1 -28.44 63.12 -71.55
N THR A 2 -28.85 62.14 -72.35
CA THR A 2 -30.19 61.52 -72.30
C THR A 2 -30.13 60.03 -71.99
N THR A 3 -28.91 59.46 -71.95
CA THR A 3 -28.68 58.05 -71.62
C THR A 3 -29.16 57.78 -70.20
N PHE A 4 -30.25 57.03 -70.10
CA PHE A 4 -30.82 56.57 -68.85
C PHE A 4 -30.15 55.26 -68.47
N LEU A 5 -29.69 55.12 -67.23
CA LEU A 5 -29.16 53.87 -66.70
C LEU A 5 -30.32 53.08 -66.10
N PRO A 6 -30.82 52.02 -66.78
CA PRO A 6 -32.00 51.28 -66.30
C PRO A 6 -31.76 50.63 -64.93
N SER A 7 -30.51 50.29 -64.62
CA SER A 7 -30.09 49.71 -63.34
C SER A 7 -30.23 50.65 -62.13
N HIS A 8 -30.34 51.97 -62.34
CA HIS A 8 -30.39 52.96 -61.26
C HIS A 8 -31.61 53.88 -61.32
N SER A 9 -32.49 53.70 -62.31
CA SER A 9 -33.60 54.62 -62.59
C SER A 9 -33.19 56.12 -62.61
N ARG A 10 -31.97 56.42 -63.08
CA ARG A 10 -31.43 57.78 -63.19
C ARG A 10 -30.68 57.98 -64.51
N LYS A 11 -30.45 59.23 -64.90
CA LYS A 11 -29.59 59.55 -66.07
C LYS A 11 -28.12 59.22 -65.74
N ALA A 12 -27.38 58.75 -66.75
CA ALA A 12 -25.97 58.35 -66.63
C ALA A 12 -25.05 59.47 -66.12
N MET A 13 -25.45 60.73 -66.33
CA MET A 13 -24.78 61.91 -65.81
C MET A 13 -25.84 63.00 -65.59
N THR A 14 -25.83 63.66 -64.44
CA THR A 14 -26.54 64.92 -64.28
C THR A 14 -25.73 66.07 -64.90
N MET A 15 -26.35 67.23 -65.15
CA MET A 15 -25.60 68.40 -65.62
C MET A 15 -24.51 68.81 -64.62
N ALA A 16 -24.76 68.69 -63.32
CA ALA A 16 -23.78 68.97 -62.28
C ALA A 16 -22.58 68.00 -62.34
N ASP A 17 -22.84 66.70 -62.55
CA ASP A 17 -21.79 65.69 -62.70
C ASP A 17 -20.96 65.95 -63.96
N ALA A 18 -21.62 66.29 -65.07
CA ALA A 18 -20.94 66.59 -66.33
C ALA A 18 -20.07 67.85 -66.23
N THR A 19 -20.53 68.90 -65.55
CA THR A 19 -19.72 70.10 -65.30
C THR A 19 -18.54 69.79 -64.38
N LYS A 20 -18.74 68.98 -63.33
CA LYS A 20 -17.68 68.56 -62.42
C LYS A 20 -16.63 67.72 -63.14
N SER A 21 -17.04 66.73 -63.93
CA SER A 21 -16.14 65.89 -64.73
C SER A 21 -15.43 66.69 -65.81
N TRP A 22 -16.09 67.67 -66.43
CA TRP A 22 -15.44 68.57 -67.40
C TRP A 22 -14.36 69.41 -66.74
N LEU A 23 -14.62 69.98 -65.56
CA LEU A 23 -13.61 70.72 -64.78
C LEU A 23 -12.43 69.83 -64.36
N GLN A 24 -12.71 68.60 -63.88
CA GLN A 24 -11.67 67.65 -63.48
C GLN A 24 -10.80 67.19 -64.66
N ASN A 25 -11.40 67.01 -65.84
CA ASN A 25 -10.66 66.73 -67.08
C ASN A 25 -9.85 67.95 -67.54
N LEU A 26 -10.41 69.16 -67.46
CA LEU A 26 -9.75 70.41 -67.84
C LEU A 26 -8.54 70.71 -66.96
N LEU A 27 -8.60 70.32 -65.67
CA LEU A 27 -7.52 70.47 -64.69
C LEU A 27 -6.52 69.30 -64.70
N PHE A 28 -6.64 68.34 -65.62
CA PHE A 28 -5.84 67.11 -65.68
C PHE A 28 -5.86 66.27 -64.39
N GLU A 29 -6.85 66.48 -63.51
CA GLU A 29 -6.99 65.71 -62.27
C GLU A 29 -7.45 64.28 -62.55
N LYS A 30 -8.26 64.09 -63.59
CA LYS A 30 -8.80 62.79 -64.00
C LYS A 30 -8.89 62.71 -65.52
N THR A 31 -8.78 61.50 -66.06
CA THR A 31 -9.00 61.27 -67.49
C THR A 31 -10.50 61.23 -67.81
N PRO A 32 -10.92 61.51 -69.05
CA PRO A 32 -12.31 61.37 -69.47
C PRO A 32 -12.91 60.00 -69.15
N GLU A 33 -12.12 58.93 -69.26
CA GLU A 33 -12.51 57.56 -68.94
C GLU A 33 -12.76 57.37 -67.43
N MET A 34 -11.92 57.95 -66.57
CA MET A 34 -12.12 57.93 -65.11
C MET A 34 -13.38 58.68 -64.70
N CYS A 35 -13.62 59.85 -65.29
CA CYS A 35 -14.81 60.65 -65.04
C CYS A 35 -16.09 59.92 -65.49
N MET A 36 -16.06 59.26 -66.65
CA MET A 36 -17.16 58.41 -67.12
C MET A 36 -17.38 57.19 -66.21
N TRP A 37 -16.31 56.54 -65.77
CA TRP A 37 -16.38 55.41 -64.86
C TRP A 37 -17.00 55.82 -63.51
N GLU A 38 -16.57 56.91 -62.89
CA GLU A 38 -17.14 57.37 -61.61
C GLU A 38 -18.62 57.73 -61.70
N ALA A 39 -19.06 58.29 -62.83
CA ALA A 39 -20.46 58.64 -63.05
C ALA A 39 -21.35 57.41 -63.28
N THR A 40 -20.80 56.34 -63.88
CA THR A 40 -21.55 55.15 -64.32
C THR A 40 -21.37 53.93 -63.42
N VAL A 41 -20.42 53.94 -62.48
CA VAL A 41 -20.18 52.81 -61.57
C VAL A 41 -21.34 52.63 -60.58
N ILE A 42 -21.79 51.40 -60.44
CA ILE A 42 -22.79 51.00 -59.44
C ILE A 42 -22.11 51.00 -58.07
N LYS A 43 -22.46 51.95 -57.20
CA LYS A 43 -22.08 51.92 -55.78
C LYS A 43 -23.20 51.22 -55.02
N ALA A 44 -22.98 49.98 -54.60
CA ALA A 44 -23.84 49.35 -53.60
C ALA A 44 -23.45 49.90 -52.22
N ASP A 45 -24.44 50.22 -51.39
CA ASP A 45 -24.20 50.66 -50.01
C ASP A 45 -23.53 49.54 -49.22
N ARG A 46 -22.43 49.86 -48.55
CA ARG A 46 -21.74 48.92 -47.66
C ARG A 46 -22.51 48.76 -46.35
N TYR A 47 -22.35 47.61 -45.74
CA TYR A 47 -22.86 47.36 -44.39
C TYR A 47 -22.09 48.21 -43.36
N ASP A 48 -22.79 49.14 -42.69
CA ASP A 48 -22.25 49.99 -41.63
C ASP A 48 -22.29 49.25 -40.29
N TRP A 49 -21.29 48.40 -40.07
CA TRP A 49 -21.19 47.55 -38.87
C TRP A 49 -21.07 48.35 -37.57
N GLN A 50 -20.44 49.54 -37.59
CA GLN A 50 -20.26 50.37 -36.41
C GLN A 50 -21.59 50.86 -35.81
N LYS A 51 -22.63 51.02 -36.64
CA LYS A 51 -23.96 51.45 -36.19
C LYS A 51 -24.98 50.33 -36.09
N GLN A 52 -24.79 49.23 -36.83
CA GLN A 52 -25.82 48.21 -37.03
C GLN A 52 -25.53 46.91 -36.28
N THR A 53 -24.28 46.64 -35.92
CA THR A 53 -23.88 45.41 -35.21
C THR A 53 -24.32 45.49 -33.75
N LYS A 54 -25.09 44.49 -33.30
CA LYS A 54 -25.58 44.37 -31.92
C LYS A 54 -24.96 43.15 -31.25
N MET A 55 -24.78 43.21 -29.93
CA MET A 55 -24.39 42.05 -29.13
C MET A 55 -25.51 41.00 -29.15
N LEU A 56 -25.17 39.77 -29.53
CA LEU A 56 -26.14 38.66 -29.58
C LEU A 56 -26.35 38.06 -28.17
N PRO A 57 -27.51 37.43 -27.89
CA PRO A 57 -27.71 36.68 -26.64
C PRO A 57 -26.65 35.58 -26.48
N GLY A 58 -26.02 35.50 -25.31
CA GLY A 58 -24.93 34.55 -25.02
C GLY A 58 -23.53 35.06 -25.36
N PHE A 59 -23.38 36.26 -25.94
CA PHE A 59 -22.08 36.91 -26.09
C PHE A 59 -21.66 37.62 -24.81
N SER A 60 -20.39 37.47 -24.43
CA SER A 60 -19.78 38.36 -23.44
C SER A 60 -19.42 39.71 -24.07
N PRO A 61 -19.33 40.80 -23.28
CA PRO A 61 -18.89 42.10 -23.78
C PRO A 61 -17.52 42.06 -24.46
N ALA A 62 -16.60 41.25 -23.93
CA ALA A 62 -15.26 41.05 -24.50
C ALA A 62 -15.31 40.31 -25.85
N GLN A 63 -16.11 39.24 -25.96
CA GLN A 63 -16.32 38.52 -27.23
C GLN A 63 -16.93 39.42 -28.30
N HIS A 64 -17.88 40.28 -27.91
CA HIS A 64 -18.50 41.22 -28.84
C HIS A 64 -17.50 42.27 -29.33
N LYS A 65 -16.66 42.80 -28.44
CA LYS A 65 -15.60 43.74 -28.79
C LYS A 65 -14.58 43.12 -29.74
N LEU A 66 -14.14 41.89 -29.45
CA LEU A 66 -13.20 41.15 -30.30
C LEU A 66 -13.79 40.86 -31.68
N TRP A 67 -15.06 40.45 -31.77
CA TRP A 67 -15.76 40.28 -33.03
C TRP A 67 -15.73 41.55 -33.89
N CYS A 68 -16.03 42.70 -33.30
CA CYS A 68 -16.00 43.98 -33.99
C CYS A 68 -14.59 44.31 -34.51
N GLN A 69 -13.54 44.04 -33.72
CA GLN A 69 -12.15 44.22 -34.13
C GLN A 69 -11.76 43.29 -35.29
N CYS A 70 -12.11 42.01 -35.22
CA CYS A 70 -11.87 41.06 -36.31
C CYS A 70 -12.59 41.48 -37.60
N TRP A 71 -13.83 41.96 -37.49
CA TRP A 71 -14.58 42.41 -38.66
C TRP A 71 -14.03 43.71 -39.26
N GLU A 72 -13.57 44.64 -38.45
CA GLU A 72 -12.92 45.89 -38.89
C GLU A 72 -11.70 45.60 -39.78
N ASN A 73 -10.91 44.60 -39.39
CA ASN A 73 -9.67 44.20 -40.06
C ASN A 73 -9.87 43.15 -41.18
N ALA A 74 -11.08 42.61 -41.36
CA ALA A 74 -11.35 41.58 -42.37
C ALA A 74 -11.39 42.16 -43.80
N VAL A 75 -10.52 41.67 -44.69
CA VAL A 75 -10.46 42.12 -46.10
C VAL A 75 -11.05 41.09 -47.06
N LEU A 76 -12.31 41.35 -47.48
CA LEU A 76 -13.11 40.44 -48.34
C LEU A 76 -13.52 41.06 -49.69
N VAL A 77 -12.93 42.19 -50.07
CA VAL A 77 -13.34 43.00 -51.23
C VAL A 77 -13.14 42.32 -52.59
N ASP A 78 -12.30 41.29 -52.65
CA ASP A 78 -11.96 40.51 -53.85
C ASP A 78 -12.90 39.33 -54.12
N ILE A 79 -13.83 39.04 -53.21
CA ILE A 79 -14.78 37.94 -53.37
C ILE A 79 -15.96 38.37 -54.26
N HIS A 80 -16.40 37.48 -55.15
CA HIS A 80 -17.46 37.74 -56.13
C HIS A 80 -18.74 38.30 -55.49
N HIS A 81 -19.38 39.30 -56.13
CA HIS A 81 -20.57 40.03 -55.66
C HIS A 81 -20.41 40.92 -54.40
N PHE A 82 -19.20 41.17 -53.91
CA PHE A 82 -18.99 42.17 -52.85
C PHE A 82 -19.45 43.58 -53.28
N PRO A 83 -20.19 44.36 -52.45
CA PRO A 83 -20.56 44.13 -51.04
C PRO A 83 -21.99 43.56 -50.82
N LEU A 84 -22.64 42.98 -51.84
CA LEU A 84 -24.07 42.63 -51.77
C LEU A 84 -24.44 41.63 -50.66
N TRP A 85 -23.52 40.74 -50.29
CA TRP A 85 -23.69 39.74 -49.23
C TRP A 85 -23.02 40.13 -47.90
N GLU A 86 -22.41 41.32 -47.82
CA GLU A 86 -21.55 41.74 -46.70
C GLU A 86 -22.25 41.61 -45.34
N LYS A 87 -23.49 42.10 -45.21
CA LYS A 87 -24.31 41.96 -44.01
C LYS A 87 -24.61 40.48 -43.69
N GLY A 88 -24.92 39.68 -44.70
CA GLY A 88 -25.26 38.27 -44.51
C GLY A 88 -24.07 37.44 -44.02
N VAL A 89 -22.87 37.72 -44.52
CA VAL A 89 -21.62 37.08 -44.06
C VAL A 89 -21.25 37.56 -42.67
N HIS A 90 -21.37 38.85 -42.38
CA HIS A 90 -21.21 39.40 -41.04
C HIS A 90 -22.12 38.66 -40.04
N ASP A 91 -23.43 38.61 -40.31
CA ASP A 91 -24.41 37.99 -39.40
C ASP A 91 -24.14 36.49 -39.20
N THR A 92 -23.75 35.78 -40.27
CA THR A 92 -23.42 34.34 -40.21
C THR A 92 -22.18 34.08 -39.37
N LEU A 93 -21.11 34.84 -39.59
CA LEU A 93 -19.88 34.71 -38.82
C LEU A 93 -20.09 35.13 -37.36
N GLN A 94 -20.82 36.22 -37.12
CA GLN A 94 -21.15 36.67 -35.77
C GLN A 94 -21.92 35.58 -35.01
N GLN A 95 -22.91 34.94 -35.62
CA GLN A 95 -23.66 33.86 -34.97
C GLN A 95 -22.76 32.68 -34.53
N HIS A 96 -21.74 32.35 -35.31
CA HIS A 96 -20.85 31.22 -35.07
C HIS A 96 -19.49 31.60 -34.46
N PHE A 97 -19.27 32.88 -34.17
CA PHE A 97 -17.97 33.42 -33.75
C PHE A 97 -17.40 32.75 -32.49
N PRO A 98 -18.19 32.47 -31.41
CA PRO A 98 -17.64 31.82 -30.22
C PRO A 98 -17.10 30.41 -30.51
N VAL A 99 -17.77 29.66 -31.38
CA VAL A 99 -17.34 28.31 -31.78
C VAL A 99 -16.10 28.38 -32.66
N LEU A 100 -16.07 29.30 -33.63
CA LEU A 100 -14.93 29.49 -34.52
C LEU A 100 -13.68 29.93 -33.78
N MET A 101 -13.84 30.75 -32.75
CA MET A 101 -12.77 31.14 -31.85
C MET A 101 -12.22 29.92 -31.09
N ARG A 102 -13.07 29.07 -30.49
CA ARG A 102 -12.62 27.84 -29.81
C ARG A 102 -11.92 26.86 -30.77
N ILE A 103 -12.35 26.80 -32.02
CA ILE A 103 -11.68 26.00 -33.06
C ILE A 103 -10.29 26.58 -33.32
N PHE A 104 -10.20 27.87 -33.61
CA PHE A 104 -8.91 28.54 -33.85
C PHE A 104 -7.94 28.30 -32.68
N SER A 105 -8.38 28.58 -31.45
CA SER A 105 -7.57 28.38 -30.24
C SER A 105 -7.12 26.94 -30.00
N HIS A 106 -7.86 25.94 -30.47
CA HIS A 106 -7.43 24.54 -30.34
C HIS A 106 -6.19 24.26 -31.20
N TYR A 107 -6.20 24.77 -32.43
CA TYR A 107 -5.19 24.44 -33.42
C TYR A 107 -3.95 25.34 -33.31
N THR A 108 -4.06 26.60 -32.85
CA THR A 108 -2.89 27.46 -32.53
C THR A 108 -2.13 27.04 -31.27
N LYS A 109 -2.68 26.07 -30.53
CA LYS A 109 -2.02 25.46 -29.37
C LYS A 109 -1.37 24.11 -29.75
N GLY A 110 -1.23 23.79 -31.04
CA GLY A 110 -0.89 22.45 -31.54
C GLY A 110 0.60 22.07 -31.47
N ILE A 111 0.86 20.86 -30.99
CA ILE A 111 2.01 19.91 -31.01
C ILE A 111 3.43 20.30 -31.51
N SER A 112 3.69 21.27 -32.40
CA SER A 112 5.06 21.61 -32.85
C SER A 112 5.51 23.02 -32.42
N GLY A 113 6.53 23.09 -31.57
CA GLY A 113 7.43 24.25 -31.55
C GLY A 113 7.01 25.52 -30.79
N ILE A 114 6.13 25.46 -29.78
CA ILE A 114 5.86 26.63 -28.92
C ILE A 114 7.09 26.93 -28.05
N ASP A 115 8.00 27.73 -28.60
CA ASP A 115 9.19 28.28 -27.97
C ASP A 115 8.89 29.64 -27.31
N SER A 116 7.78 30.29 -27.69
CA SER A 116 7.33 31.55 -27.08
C SER A 116 5.80 31.65 -26.95
N ALA A 117 5.38 32.57 -26.09
CA ALA A 117 3.98 32.93 -25.89
C ALA A 117 3.31 33.58 -27.12
N ALA A 118 4.09 34.20 -28.02
CA ALA A 118 3.59 34.83 -29.24
C ALA A 118 3.19 33.79 -30.29
N ASP A 119 3.90 32.65 -30.34
CA ASP A 119 3.63 31.55 -31.27
C ASP A 119 2.25 30.88 -31.02
N ALA A 120 1.69 30.99 -29.82
CA ALA A 120 0.43 30.34 -29.45
C ALA A 120 -0.85 31.09 -29.92
N LEU A 121 -0.70 32.27 -30.54
CA LEU A 121 -1.80 33.14 -30.96
C LEU A 121 -1.97 33.23 -32.48
N GLU A 122 -1.10 32.56 -33.23
CA GLU A 122 -1.10 32.57 -34.70
C GLU A 122 -1.12 31.12 -35.20
N MET A 123 -1.88 30.85 -36.25
CA MET A 123 -1.98 29.50 -36.82
C MET A 123 -0.94 29.30 -37.91
N GLU A 124 0.00 28.39 -37.68
CA GLU A 124 1.00 28.03 -38.69
C GLU A 124 0.38 27.18 -39.81
N LEU A 125 1.09 27.05 -40.94
CA LEU A 125 0.62 26.27 -42.08
C LEU A 125 0.44 24.78 -41.73
N GLU A 126 1.27 24.24 -40.84
CA GLU A 126 1.18 22.85 -40.36
C GLU A 126 -0.07 22.64 -39.49
N GLU A 127 -0.32 23.55 -38.54
CA GLU A 127 -1.54 23.53 -37.71
C GLU A 127 -2.81 23.72 -38.56
N PHE A 128 -2.74 24.57 -39.59
CA PHE A 128 -3.82 24.75 -40.55
C PHE A 128 -4.08 23.49 -41.38
N HIS A 129 -3.05 22.72 -41.72
CA HIS A 129 -3.19 21.43 -42.39
C HIS A 129 -3.92 20.40 -41.51
N ASP A 130 -3.54 20.32 -40.23
CA ASP A 130 -4.21 19.44 -39.27
C ASP A 130 -5.66 19.85 -39.05
N PHE A 131 -5.93 21.15 -38.94
CA PHE A 131 -7.29 21.70 -38.92
C PHE A 131 -8.09 21.30 -40.16
N VAL A 132 -7.55 21.48 -41.36
CA VAL A 132 -8.25 21.16 -42.63
C VAL A 132 -8.61 19.68 -42.71
N LYS A 133 -7.71 18.80 -42.23
CA LYS A 133 -7.93 17.35 -42.17
C LYS A 133 -8.99 16.98 -41.14
N ASP A 134 -8.83 17.43 -39.90
CA ASP A 134 -9.77 17.13 -38.81
C ASP A 134 -11.18 17.63 -39.13
N ALA A 135 -11.29 18.87 -39.62
CA ALA A 135 -12.55 19.50 -39.99
C ALA A 135 -13.14 18.96 -41.32
N LYS A 136 -12.45 18.05 -42.02
CA LYS A 136 -12.87 17.42 -43.28
C LYS A 136 -13.31 18.43 -44.35
N ILE A 137 -12.56 19.52 -44.47
CA ILE A 137 -12.92 20.62 -45.39
C ILE A 137 -12.58 20.24 -46.84
N GLU A 138 -11.57 19.39 -47.04
CA GLU A 138 -11.13 18.93 -48.35
C GLU A 138 -12.24 18.25 -49.16
N THR A 139 -12.21 18.47 -50.47
CA THR A 139 -13.06 17.77 -51.43
C THR A 139 -12.21 17.25 -52.57
N ARG A 140 -12.75 16.34 -53.39
CA ARG A 140 -12.04 15.83 -54.58
C ARG A 140 -11.56 16.92 -55.54
N MET A 141 -12.19 18.11 -55.54
CA MET A 141 -11.83 19.22 -56.41
C MET A 141 -11.17 20.40 -55.69
N ILE A 142 -11.17 20.43 -54.36
CA ILE A 142 -10.49 21.45 -53.54
C ILE A 142 -9.64 20.71 -52.50
N ASN A 143 -8.36 20.53 -52.81
CA ASN A 143 -7.37 19.87 -51.94
C ASN A 143 -6.56 20.90 -51.14
N PHE A 144 -5.73 20.42 -50.21
CA PHE A 144 -4.88 21.27 -49.37
C PHE A 144 -4.01 22.24 -50.18
N THR A 145 -3.44 21.82 -51.32
CA THR A 145 -2.65 22.71 -52.20
C THR A 145 -3.44 23.91 -52.73
N MET A 146 -4.75 23.76 -52.98
CA MET A 146 -5.59 24.89 -53.33
C MET A 146 -5.88 25.78 -52.12
N MET A 147 -5.99 25.19 -50.93
CA MET A 147 -6.21 25.93 -49.67
C MET A 147 -4.97 26.68 -49.19
N THR A 148 -3.74 26.22 -49.48
CA THR A 148 -2.51 26.98 -49.17
C THR A 148 -2.45 28.32 -49.92
N ASN A 149 -2.99 28.37 -51.14
CA ASN A 149 -3.14 29.63 -51.88
C ASN A 149 -4.16 30.57 -51.22
N VAL A 150 -5.20 30.01 -50.58
CA VAL A 150 -6.19 30.80 -49.84
C VAL A 150 -5.62 31.30 -48.52
N PHE A 151 -4.85 30.46 -47.83
CA PHE A 151 -4.07 30.80 -46.63
C PHE A 151 -3.13 31.97 -46.94
N ALA A 152 -2.29 31.87 -47.98
CA ALA A 152 -1.38 32.94 -48.37
C ALA A 152 -2.11 34.24 -48.75
N LYS A 153 -3.28 34.13 -49.41
CA LYS A 153 -4.12 35.29 -49.74
C LYS A 153 -4.74 35.95 -48.51
N ALA A 154 -5.08 35.18 -47.48
CA ALA A 154 -5.60 35.69 -46.22
C ALA A 154 -4.48 36.33 -45.39
N ASN A 155 -3.27 35.78 -45.40
CA ASN A 155 -2.09 36.33 -44.73
C ASN A 155 -1.54 37.62 -45.37
N ALA A 156 -1.70 37.80 -46.70
CA ALA A 156 -1.24 39.01 -47.38
C ALA A 156 -2.08 40.29 -47.08
N SER A 157 -3.01 40.25 -46.12
CA SER A 157 -4.04 41.26 -45.85
C SER A 157 -3.51 42.66 -45.54
N ASN A 158 -2.31 42.77 -44.99
CA ASN A 158 -1.76 44.02 -44.47
C ASN A 158 -0.77 44.73 -45.41
N THR A 159 -0.61 44.27 -46.67
CA THR A 159 0.32 44.91 -47.62
C THR A 159 -0.38 45.83 -48.63
N ALA A 160 0.21 47.01 -48.88
CA ALA A 160 -0.30 47.96 -49.87
C ALA A 160 -0.40 47.36 -51.29
N GLU A 161 0.54 46.47 -51.66
CA GLU A 161 0.54 45.76 -52.94
C GLU A 161 -0.63 44.78 -53.07
N ALA A 162 -0.99 44.05 -52.00
CA ALA A 162 -2.14 43.15 -52.01
C ALA A 162 -3.47 43.92 -52.11
N PHE A 163 -3.57 45.08 -51.47
CA PHE A 163 -4.74 45.96 -51.62
C PHE A 163 -4.88 46.45 -53.06
N GLU A 164 -3.80 46.90 -53.69
CA GLU A 164 -3.80 47.32 -55.10
C GLU A 164 -4.12 46.17 -56.07
N GLN A 165 -3.66 44.95 -55.78
CA GLN A 165 -3.98 43.76 -56.57
C GLN A 165 -5.47 43.41 -56.46
N ARG A 166 -6.05 43.41 -55.26
CA ARG A 166 -7.49 43.15 -55.05
C ARG A 166 -8.36 44.24 -55.70
N MET A 167 -7.92 45.50 -55.67
CA MET A 167 -8.58 46.60 -56.38
C MET A 167 -8.50 46.47 -57.91
N ARG A 168 -7.47 45.79 -58.44
CA ARG A 168 -7.39 45.40 -59.86
C ARG A 168 -8.34 44.25 -60.19
N GLU A 169 -8.45 43.24 -59.32
CA GLU A 169 -9.34 42.08 -59.49
C GLU A 169 -10.84 42.44 -59.41
N ARG A 170 -11.18 43.60 -58.83
CA ARG A 170 -12.54 44.16 -58.78
C ARG A 170 -13.08 44.62 -60.15
N ARG A 171 -12.23 44.76 -61.16
CA ARG A 171 -12.60 45.33 -62.47
C ARG A 171 -13.31 44.28 -63.33
N ASN A 172 -14.28 44.72 -64.14
CA ASN A 172 -15.02 43.86 -65.06
C ASN A 172 -14.04 43.09 -65.99
N THR A 173 -14.23 41.78 -66.16
CA THR A 173 -13.38 40.90 -66.99
C THR A 173 -13.20 41.42 -68.40
N THR A 174 -14.22 42.07 -68.98
CA THR A 174 -14.11 42.69 -70.32
C THR A 174 -13.15 43.89 -70.33
N VAL A 175 -13.18 44.72 -69.28
CA VAL A 175 -12.32 45.91 -69.12
C VAL A 175 -10.87 45.49 -68.81
N VAL A 176 -10.69 44.42 -68.03
CA VAL A 176 -9.37 43.83 -67.79
C VAL A 176 -8.80 43.29 -69.11
N SER A 177 -9.58 42.56 -69.91
CA SER A 177 -9.12 42.05 -71.22
C SER A 177 -8.81 43.16 -72.23
N GLU A 178 -9.56 44.28 -72.21
CA GLU A 178 -9.32 45.42 -73.10
C GLU A 178 -8.07 46.20 -72.68
N GLN A 179 -7.81 46.36 -71.38
CA GLN A 179 -6.59 47.01 -70.87
C GLN A 179 -5.35 46.12 -71.01
N GLU A 180 -5.49 44.81 -70.79
CA GLU A 180 -4.42 43.84 -71.08
C GLU A 180 -4.16 43.77 -72.58
N GLY A 181 -5.19 43.80 -73.43
CA GLY A 181 -5.06 43.92 -74.88
C GLY A 181 -4.41 45.24 -75.32
N ALA A 182 -4.70 46.36 -74.64
CA ALA A 182 -4.06 47.65 -74.90
C ALA A 182 -2.59 47.67 -74.46
N LYS A 183 -2.25 47.07 -73.30
CA LYS A 183 -0.87 46.87 -72.86
C LYS A 183 -0.09 45.92 -73.77
N PHE A 184 -0.73 44.85 -74.23
CA PHE A 184 -0.15 43.91 -75.20
C PHE A 184 0.08 44.59 -76.56
N ALA A 185 -0.80 45.52 -76.96
CA ALA A 185 -0.62 46.34 -78.16
C ALA A 185 0.50 47.39 -78.00
N GLU A 186 0.67 47.99 -76.82
CA GLU A 186 1.80 48.86 -76.48
C GLU A 186 3.14 48.09 -76.48
N GLU A 187 3.16 46.88 -75.93
CA GLU A 187 4.35 46.02 -75.89
C GLU A 187 4.74 45.49 -77.28
N ARG A 188 3.77 45.32 -78.20
CA ARG A 188 4.00 44.91 -79.59
C ARG A 188 4.79 45.94 -80.42
N ASN A 189 4.83 47.21 -80.00
CA ASN A 189 5.57 48.28 -80.67
C ASN A 189 7.02 48.44 -80.20
N LYS A 190 7.53 47.58 -79.31
CA LYS A 190 8.96 47.53 -78.97
C LYS A 190 9.70 46.53 -79.87
N PRO A 191 10.87 46.88 -80.43
CA PRO A 191 11.62 45.96 -81.29
C PRO A 191 12.08 44.73 -80.49
N ILE A 192 11.69 43.55 -81.00
CA ILE A 192 11.96 42.24 -80.40
C ILE A 192 13.40 41.81 -80.69
N SER A 193 14.19 41.53 -79.65
CA SER A 193 15.42 40.74 -79.75
C SER A 193 15.07 39.23 -79.57
N PRO A 194 15.75 38.32 -80.28
CA PRO A 194 15.27 36.95 -80.39
C PRO A 194 15.80 36.08 -79.25
N LYS A 195 14.91 35.60 -78.36
CA LYS A 195 14.91 34.20 -77.90
C LYS A 195 13.75 33.87 -76.95
N LYS A 196 13.15 32.71 -77.27
CA LYS A 196 12.25 31.82 -76.51
C LYS A 196 10.76 32.17 -76.47
N GLY A 197 9.99 31.26 -77.09
CA GLY A 197 8.56 31.10 -76.87
C GLY A 197 8.24 30.05 -75.80
N ALA A 198 6.94 29.84 -75.66
CA ALA A 198 6.21 28.88 -74.83
C ALA A 198 6.17 29.18 -73.31
N PHE A 199 4.92 29.27 -72.82
CA PHE A 199 4.35 29.15 -71.46
C PHE A 199 5.29 29.32 -70.24
N PRO A 200 4.96 30.17 -69.24
CA PRO A 200 5.66 30.12 -67.96
C PRO A 200 5.21 28.88 -67.19
N ASP A 201 6.04 27.84 -67.24
CA ASP A 201 6.02 26.71 -66.34
C ASP A 201 6.35 27.11 -64.90
N VAL A 202 5.77 26.33 -64.00
CA VAL A 202 5.99 26.26 -62.55
C VAL A 202 7.48 26.21 -62.21
N PHE A 203 7.90 27.02 -61.23
CA PHE A 203 9.26 27.05 -60.69
C PHE A 203 9.53 25.81 -59.82
N LEU A 204 10.09 24.75 -60.41
CA LEU A 204 10.65 23.59 -59.71
C LEU A 204 12.08 23.35 -60.22
N ASP A 205 12.99 22.91 -59.34
CA ASP A 205 14.34 22.53 -59.75
C ASP A 205 14.42 21.08 -60.25
N LYS A 206 15.64 20.63 -60.60
CA LYS A 206 15.87 19.33 -61.28
C LYS A 206 15.61 18.10 -60.40
N GLU A 207 15.30 18.26 -59.12
CA GLU A 207 14.90 17.16 -58.23
C GLU A 207 13.43 17.28 -57.77
N GLY A 208 12.71 18.30 -58.22
CA GLY A 208 11.29 18.47 -57.94
C GLY A 208 10.99 19.16 -56.60
N GLU A 209 11.97 19.81 -55.99
CA GLU A 209 11.77 20.68 -54.82
C GLU A 209 11.75 22.17 -55.22
N MET A 210 11.10 23.00 -54.39
CA MET A 210 11.05 24.45 -54.56
C MET A 210 12.40 25.09 -54.21
N ASP A 211 13.07 25.72 -55.18
CA ASP A 211 14.32 26.47 -54.97
C ASP A 211 14.05 27.82 -54.26
N THR A 212 14.02 27.79 -52.93
CA THR A 212 13.75 28.95 -52.06
C THR A 212 14.85 30.01 -52.06
N LYS A 213 16.02 29.76 -52.66
CA LYS A 213 17.17 30.68 -52.60
C LYS A 213 17.09 31.85 -53.58
N LYS A 214 16.29 31.75 -54.66
CA LYS A 214 16.15 32.83 -55.66
C LYS A 214 15.02 33.84 -55.38
N MET A 215 14.18 33.62 -54.37
CA MET A 215 13.16 34.58 -53.93
C MET A 215 13.69 35.70 -53.00
N ASN A 216 14.96 35.63 -52.59
CA ASN A 216 15.47 36.40 -51.44
C ASN A 216 16.33 37.63 -51.82
N GLN A 217 16.00 38.36 -52.89
CA GLN A 217 16.68 39.63 -53.22
C GLN A 217 15.70 40.78 -53.46
N GLY A 218 15.27 41.41 -52.37
CA GLY A 218 14.62 42.72 -52.35
C GLY A 218 14.33 43.15 -50.91
N PRO A 219 14.54 44.44 -50.52
CA PRO A 219 14.25 44.93 -49.18
C PRO A 219 12.74 45.22 -49.08
N ARG A 220 11.91 44.20 -48.80
CA ARG A 220 10.45 44.35 -48.61
C ARG A 220 9.97 43.33 -47.56
N ALA A 221 9.01 43.73 -46.72
CA ALA A 221 8.48 42.91 -45.63
C ALA A 221 7.91 41.59 -46.16
N LYS A 222 8.40 40.46 -45.65
CA LYS A 222 7.91 39.12 -45.97
C LYS A 222 6.52 38.91 -45.36
N PRO A 223 5.63 38.13 -46.00
CA PRO A 223 4.51 37.48 -45.31
C PRO A 223 5.09 36.53 -44.24
N ASP A 224 4.56 36.57 -43.02
CA ASP A 224 5.02 35.79 -41.86
C ASP A 224 4.59 34.30 -41.89
N ASN A 225 3.78 33.91 -42.89
CA ASN A 225 3.27 32.54 -43.08
C ASN A 225 2.41 32.02 -41.91
N ARG A 226 1.79 32.91 -41.12
CA ARG A 226 0.93 32.53 -39.98
C ARG A 226 -0.42 33.24 -40.07
N LEU A 227 -1.52 32.63 -39.64
CA LEU A 227 -2.84 33.28 -39.65
C LEU A 227 -3.21 33.78 -38.26
N THR A 228 -3.52 35.07 -38.15
CA THR A 228 -4.26 35.60 -37.01
C THR A 228 -5.73 35.16 -37.05
N LEU A 229 -6.48 35.31 -35.94
CA LEU A 229 -7.91 34.98 -35.89
C LEU A 229 -8.72 35.69 -37.00
N THR A 230 -8.40 36.94 -37.29
CA THR A 230 -9.04 37.73 -38.37
C THR A 230 -8.79 37.12 -39.75
N GLU A 231 -7.56 36.69 -40.01
CA GLU A 231 -7.17 36.10 -41.28
C GLU A 231 -7.73 34.69 -41.42
N PHE A 232 -7.80 33.92 -40.34
CA PHE A 232 -8.50 32.64 -40.28
C PHE A 232 -9.97 32.78 -40.67
N LEU A 233 -10.70 33.74 -40.09
CA LEU A 233 -12.10 34.01 -40.45
C LEU A 233 -12.23 34.39 -41.94
N SER A 234 -11.33 35.23 -42.44
CA SER A 234 -11.29 35.62 -43.86
C SER A 234 -10.99 34.42 -44.77
N CYS A 235 -10.10 33.54 -44.34
CA CYS A 235 -9.77 32.28 -45.00
C CYS A 235 -11.00 31.37 -45.08
N MET A 236 -11.78 31.25 -44.00
CA MET A 236 -13.02 30.45 -43.97
C MET A 236 -14.07 30.96 -44.95
N VAL A 237 -14.25 32.28 -45.08
CA VAL A 237 -15.15 32.85 -46.10
C VAL A 237 -14.72 32.47 -47.51
N ARG A 238 -13.42 32.63 -47.82
CA ARG A 238 -12.86 32.30 -49.15
C ARG A 238 -12.97 30.80 -49.47
N ILE A 239 -12.66 29.94 -48.51
CA ILE A 239 -12.77 28.48 -48.67
C ILE A 239 -14.23 28.08 -48.87
N SER A 240 -15.18 28.67 -48.14
CA SER A 240 -16.60 28.35 -48.31
C SER A 240 -17.12 28.63 -49.71
N PHE A 241 -16.69 29.75 -50.32
CA PHE A 241 -17.06 30.11 -51.67
C PHE A 241 -16.43 29.18 -52.71
N LEU A 242 -15.13 28.88 -52.59
CA LEU A 242 -14.41 27.96 -53.48
C LEU A 242 -14.93 26.53 -53.37
N ARG A 243 -15.25 26.07 -52.15
CA ARG A 243 -15.78 24.74 -51.89
C ARG A 243 -17.16 24.54 -52.51
N ALA A 244 -18.02 25.56 -52.46
CA ALA A 244 -19.33 25.50 -53.10
C ALA A 244 -19.26 25.72 -54.63
N ASN A 245 -18.23 26.40 -55.12
CA ASN A 245 -18.06 26.75 -56.55
C ASN A 245 -16.65 26.39 -57.08
N PRO A 246 -16.27 25.10 -57.11
CA PRO A 246 -14.90 24.66 -57.42
C PRO A 246 -14.45 24.92 -58.86
N LYS A 247 -15.40 25.14 -59.79
CA LYS A 247 -15.15 25.49 -61.19
C LYS A 247 -15.37 26.99 -61.48
N HIS A 248 -15.47 27.82 -60.45
CA HIS A 248 -15.63 29.26 -60.62
C HIS A 248 -14.39 29.85 -61.31
N GLY A 249 -14.59 30.66 -62.36
CA GLY A 249 -13.51 31.21 -63.18
C GLY A 249 -13.11 30.37 -64.41
N GLN A 250 -13.68 29.17 -64.59
CA GLN A 250 -13.49 28.36 -65.81
C GLN A 250 -14.48 28.78 -66.92
N TYR A 251 -13.99 28.97 -68.15
CA TYR A 251 -14.75 29.55 -69.28
C TYR A 251 -15.94 28.69 -69.75
N ASP A 252 -15.93 27.39 -69.45
CA ASP A 252 -16.93 26.41 -69.85
C ASP A 252 -17.98 26.10 -68.76
N ASN A 253 -17.87 26.72 -67.58
CA ASN A 253 -18.77 26.45 -66.46
C ASN A 253 -20.13 27.16 -66.60
N LYS A 254 -21.19 26.37 -66.83
CA LYS A 254 -22.60 26.83 -66.89
C LYS A 254 -23.40 26.57 -65.61
N ALA A 255 -22.77 26.06 -64.55
CA ALA A 255 -23.46 25.73 -63.30
C ALA A 255 -23.94 27.00 -62.58
N LYS A 256 -25.12 26.91 -61.95
CA LYS A 256 -25.67 28.01 -61.13
C LYS A 256 -24.75 28.25 -59.92
N LEU A 257 -24.28 29.49 -59.77
CA LEU A 257 -23.43 29.91 -58.66
C LEU A 257 -24.17 29.74 -57.32
N VAL A 258 -23.49 29.18 -56.32
CA VAL A 258 -23.95 29.17 -54.92
C VAL A 258 -23.36 30.40 -54.23
N GLU A 259 -24.22 31.35 -53.90
CA GLU A 259 -23.81 32.67 -53.40
C GLU A 259 -23.55 32.71 -51.89
N LEU A 260 -22.73 33.67 -51.45
CA LEU A 260 -22.61 34.07 -50.05
C LEU A 260 -23.89 34.82 -49.60
N PRO A 261 -24.32 34.69 -48.34
CA PRO A 261 -23.70 33.92 -47.25
C PRO A 261 -24.08 32.43 -47.22
N GLY A 262 -24.93 31.95 -48.14
CA GLY A 262 -25.51 30.60 -48.08
C GLY A 262 -24.46 29.47 -48.09
N CYS A 263 -23.42 29.58 -48.93
CA CYS A 263 -22.33 28.60 -48.94
C CYS A 263 -21.49 28.60 -47.65
N LEU A 264 -21.28 29.78 -47.04
CA LEU A 264 -20.59 29.91 -45.76
C LEU A 264 -21.36 29.23 -44.64
N LYS A 265 -22.65 29.57 -44.50
CA LYS A 265 -23.53 28.97 -43.49
C LYS A 265 -23.54 27.44 -43.61
N LYS A 266 -23.71 26.93 -44.82
CA LYS A 266 -23.72 25.49 -45.09
C LYS A 266 -22.39 24.81 -44.72
N MET A 267 -21.26 25.42 -45.07
CA MET A 267 -19.95 24.87 -44.71
C MET A 267 -19.72 24.86 -43.20
N LEU A 268 -20.09 25.94 -42.50
CA LEU A 268 -19.93 26.04 -41.05
C LEU A 268 -20.78 25.00 -40.32
N GLU A 269 -22.07 24.93 -40.63
CA GLU A 269 -23.04 24.11 -39.89
C GLU A 269 -22.96 22.61 -40.24
N GLU A 270 -22.74 22.25 -41.51
CA GLU A 270 -22.78 20.85 -41.94
C GLU A 270 -21.40 20.16 -41.94
N VAL A 271 -20.30 20.93 -41.94
CA VAL A 271 -18.95 20.39 -42.16
C VAL A 271 -17.97 20.83 -41.09
N LEU A 272 -17.71 22.13 -40.95
CA LEU A 272 -16.62 22.62 -40.10
C LEU A 272 -16.93 22.41 -38.62
N ILE A 273 -18.06 22.93 -38.11
CA ILE A 273 -18.38 22.88 -36.68
C ILE A 273 -18.54 21.45 -36.16
N PRO A 274 -19.20 20.50 -36.87
CA PRO A 274 -19.34 19.13 -36.41
C PRO A 274 -18.04 18.30 -36.40
N ASN A 275 -17.03 18.68 -37.19
CA ASN A 275 -15.82 17.87 -37.36
C ASN A 275 -14.56 18.49 -36.73
N ALA A 276 -14.46 19.82 -36.66
CA ALA A 276 -13.30 20.48 -36.09
C ALA A 276 -13.22 20.29 -34.57
N LYS A 277 -12.00 20.07 -34.06
CA LYS A 277 -11.76 20.05 -32.60
C LYS A 277 -11.89 21.47 -32.03
N GLN A 278 -12.33 21.55 -30.78
CA GLN A 278 -12.60 22.80 -30.09
C GLN A 278 -11.83 22.87 -28.77
N ASP A 279 -11.37 24.06 -28.41
CA ASP A 279 -10.80 24.35 -27.10
C ASP A 279 -11.93 24.42 -26.05
N MET A 280 -11.98 23.42 -25.17
CA MET A 280 -12.99 23.30 -24.11
C MET A 280 -12.55 23.96 -22.79
N SER A 281 -11.47 24.74 -22.79
CA SER A 281 -10.90 25.35 -21.58
C SER A 281 -11.90 26.22 -20.83
N SER A 282 -12.75 26.98 -21.52
CA SER A 282 -13.81 27.78 -20.89
C SER A 282 -14.79 26.98 -20.01
N LEU A 283 -15.06 25.71 -20.35
CA LEU A 283 -15.95 24.86 -19.54
C LEU A 283 -15.31 24.43 -18.22
N PHE A 284 -14.00 24.19 -18.21
CA PHE A 284 -13.28 23.87 -16.97
C PHE A 284 -13.27 25.05 -15.99
N ARG A 285 -13.17 26.28 -16.51
CA ARG A 285 -13.29 27.50 -15.68
C ARG A 285 -14.66 27.59 -15.01
N GLU A 286 -15.73 27.25 -15.73
CA GLU A 286 -17.09 27.20 -15.17
C GLU A 286 -17.24 26.06 -14.15
N GLU A 287 -16.62 24.90 -14.40
CA GLU A 287 -16.60 23.75 -13.49
C GLU A 287 -15.96 24.12 -12.14
N ILE A 288 -14.73 24.66 -12.15
CA ILE A 288 -14.04 25.05 -10.89
C ILE A 288 -14.77 26.18 -10.15
N ALA A 289 -15.47 27.06 -10.87
CA ALA A 289 -16.24 28.14 -10.25
C ALA A 289 -17.51 27.62 -9.54
N GLN A 290 -18.04 26.48 -9.98
CA GLN A 290 -19.21 25.83 -9.39
C GLN A 290 -18.85 24.80 -8.30
N ASP A 291 -17.61 24.29 -8.30
CA ASP A 291 -17.12 23.31 -7.32
C ASP A 291 -16.81 23.97 -5.96
N ALA A 292 -17.69 23.75 -4.98
CA ALA A 292 -17.56 24.33 -3.65
C ALA A 292 -16.33 23.83 -2.87
N GLU A 293 -15.87 22.60 -3.10
CA GLU A 293 -14.72 22.04 -2.39
C GLU A 293 -13.42 22.64 -2.93
N VAL A 294 -13.30 22.81 -4.25
CA VAL A 294 -12.16 23.50 -4.88
C VAL A 294 -12.11 24.97 -4.43
N GLN A 295 -13.25 25.67 -4.39
CA GLN A 295 -13.30 27.04 -3.88
C GLN A 295 -12.89 27.15 -2.41
N ALA A 296 -13.26 26.18 -1.57
CA ALA A 296 -12.84 26.13 -0.17
C ALA A 296 -11.31 25.98 -0.05
N VAL A 297 -10.67 25.18 -0.89
CA VAL A 297 -9.20 25.06 -0.96
C VAL A 297 -8.55 26.39 -1.37
N PHE A 298 -9.10 27.08 -2.38
CA PHE A 298 -8.58 28.39 -2.77
C PHE A 298 -8.69 29.43 -1.66
N GLU A 299 -9.79 29.42 -0.91
CA GLU A 299 -9.96 30.32 0.23
C GLU A 299 -9.00 29.98 1.38
N GLU A 300 -8.83 28.70 1.71
CA GLU A 300 -7.88 28.20 2.71
C GLU A 300 -6.44 28.68 2.41
N TYR A 301 -6.05 28.67 1.14
CA TYR A 301 -4.69 28.99 0.70
C TYR A 301 -4.52 30.41 0.13
N ARG A 302 -5.58 31.24 0.11
CA ARG A 302 -5.60 32.55 -0.57
C ARG A 302 -4.43 33.45 -0.16
N GLU A 303 -4.22 33.63 1.13
CA GLU A 303 -3.16 34.51 1.65
C GLU A 303 -1.77 34.03 1.23
N LYS A 304 -1.50 32.74 1.38
CA LYS A 304 -0.19 32.13 1.02
C LYS A 304 0.05 32.22 -0.47
N MET A 305 -0.95 31.92 -1.29
CA MET A 305 -0.85 31.92 -2.75
C MET A 305 -0.77 33.34 -3.32
N THR A 306 -1.46 34.32 -2.73
CA THR A 306 -1.35 35.73 -3.12
C THR A 306 0.05 36.27 -2.82
N TYR A 307 0.60 35.94 -1.65
CA TYR A 307 1.97 36.27 -1.30
C TYR A 307 2.96 35.63 -2.27
N TYR A 308 2.81 34.32 -2.53
CA TYR A 308 3.64 33.57 -3.47
C TYR A 308 3.64 34.22 -4.87
N TYR A 309 2.45 34.46 -5.42
CA TYR A 309 2.28 35.04 -6.76
C TYR A 309 2.92 36.43 -6.87
N THR A 310 2.73 37.27 -5.85
CA THR A 310 3.31 38.63 -5.82
C THR A 310 4.84 38.57 -5.78
N GLU A 311 5.41 37.73 -4.91
CA GLU A 311 6.87 37.61 -4.77
C GLU A 311 7.55 37.03 -6.01
N VAL A 312 6.91 36.05 -6.67
CA VAL A 312 7.39 35.47 -7.93
C VAL A 312 7.45 36.53 -9.02
N ASN A 313 6.38 37.31 -9.19
CA ASN A 313 6.32 38.37 -10.21
C ASN A 313 7.32 39.51 -9.94
N LEU A 314 7.57 39.84 -8.67
CA LEU A 314 8.59 40.82 -8.29
C LEU A 314 10.01 40.35 -8.65
N LEU A 315 10.29 39.05 -8.56
CA LEU A 315 11.61 38.48 -8.85
C LEU A 315 11.93 38.53 -10.35
N MET A 316 10.93 38.30 -11.19
CA MET A 316 11.08 38.19 -12.64
C MET A 316 10.87 39.53 -13.37
N ALA A 317 10.60 40.62 -12.64
CA ALA A 317 10.40 41.95 -13.20
C ALA A 317 11.70 42.49 -13.85
N VAL A 318 11.70 42.61 -15.18
CA VAL A 318 12.79 43.26 -15.92
C VAL A 318 12.69 44.78 -15.70
N LYS A 319 13.76 45.39 -15.15
CA LYS A 319 13.89 46.85 -14.92
C LYS A 319 12.87 47.47 -13.94
N GLY A 320 12.34 46.72 -12.98
CA GLY A 320 11.56 47.29 -11.86
C GLY A 320 10.17 47.83 -12.23
N LYS A 321 9.65 47.51 -13.42
CA LYS A 321 8.21 47.62 -13.71
C LYS A 321 7.55 46.31 -13.32
N VAL A 322 6.64 46.37 -12.35
CA VAL A 322 5.85 45.23 -11.91
C VAL A 322 4.57 45.22 -12.74
N ASP A 323 4.50 44.40 -13.78
CA ASP A 323 3.27 44.26 -14.57
C ASP A 323 2.21 43.37 -13.88
N ASN A 324 2.49 42.89 -12.65
CA ASN A 324 1.58 42.07 -11.81
C ASN A 324 1.02 40.82 -12.50
N LYS A 325 1.65 40.35 -13.58
CA LYS A 325 1.24 39.19 -14.36
C LYS A 325 2.36 38.16 -14.52
N LEU A 326 2.03 36.89 -14.39
CA LEU A 326 2.95 35.76 -14.44
C LEU A 326 3.27 35.36 -15.89
N SER A 327 4.54 35.43 -16.30
CA SER A 327 4.96 35.02 -17.65
C SER A 327 5.10 33.51 -17.80
N MET A 328 4.99 33.02 -19.05
CA MET A 328 5.16 31.59 -19.35
C MET A 328 6.53 31.06 -18.93
N GLU A 329 7.61 31.82 -19.15
CA GLU A 329 8.96 31.43 -18.73
C GLU A 329 9.03 31.24 -17.21
N THR A 330 8.42 32.16 -16.45
CA THR A 330 8.36 32.07 -14.99
C THR A 330 7.56 30.85 -14.53
N TRP A 331 6.41 30.60 -15.15
CA TRP A 331 5.62 29.40 -14.88
C TRP A 331 6.42 28.11 -15.15
N MET A 332 7.17 28.05 -16.25
CA MET A 332 8.00 26.88 -16.56
C MET A 332 9.14 26.67 -15.56
N ASP A 333 9.74 27.75 -15.05
CA ASP A 333 10.75 27.68 -13.98
C ASP A 333 10.12 27.18 -12.65
N ILE A 334 8.88 27.56 -12.33
CA ILE A 334 8.12 27.01 -11.19
C ILE A 334 7.85 25.52 -11.44
N ALA A 335 7.30 25.17 -12.60
CA ALA A 335 6.88 23.81 -12.91
C ALA A 335 8.05 22.81 -12.80
N ARG A 336 9.22 23.23 -13.29
CA ARG A 336 10.49 22.46 -13.27
C ARG A 336 11.24 22.54 -11.95
N GLY A 337 10.77 23.31 -10.96
CA GLY A 337 11.41 23.41 -9.64
C GLY A 337 12.67 24.27 -9.58
N TYR A 338 12.91 25.12 -10.59
CA TYR A 338 14.03 26.09 -10.60
C TYR A 338 13.72 27.36 -9.81
N LEU A 339 12.44 27.65 -9.60
CA LEU A 339 11.95 28.66 -8.66
C LEU A 339 11.20 27.96 -7.53
N HIS A 340 11.80 27.95 -6.33
CA HIS A 340 11.16 27.37 -5.14
C HIS A 340 11.29 28.30 -3.93
N PHE A 341 10.44 28.07 -2.95
CA PHE A 341 10.40 28.82 -1.70
C PHE A 341 10.88 27.91 -0.56
N GLN A 342 11.85 28.39 0.22
CA GLN A 342 12.43 27.68 1.35
C GLN A 342 12.20 28.48 2.64
N LYS A 343 11.72 27.80 3.70
CA LYS A 343 11.57 28.45 5.00
C LYS A 343 12.92 28.62 5.67
N LYS A 344 13.41 29.85 5.80
CA LYS A 344 14.61 30.12 6.59
C LYS A 344 14.28 30.19 8.07
N LYS A 345 15.13 29.60 8.92
CA LYS A 345 14.94 29.57 10.37
C LYS A 345 14.91 31.00 10.93
N GLY A 346 13.76 31.44 11.44
CA GLY A 346 13.54 32.78 11.99
C GLY A 346 12.67 33.71 11.14
N SER A 347 12.34 33.35 9.89
CA SER A 347 11.49 34.16 9.01
C SER A 347 10.01 33.78 9.16
N LYS A 348 9.13 34.80 9.21
CA LYS A 348 7.67 34.60 9.27
C LYS A 348 7.09 34.08 7.96
N HIS A 349 7.74 34.38 6.84
CA HIS A 349 7.35 33.96 5.50
C HIS A 349 8.44 33.12 4.85
N MET A 350 8.07 32.35 3.82
CA MET A 350 9.02 31.56 3.03
C MET A 350 9.96 32.51 2.26
N GLU A 351 11.25 32.19 2.23
CA GLU A 351 12.27 32.95 1.48
C GLU A 351 12.58 32.26 0.16
N LYS A 352 12.78 33.05 -0.89
CA LYS A 352 12.98 32.58 -2.26
C LYS A 352 14.38 31.98 -2.49
N ALA A 353 14.45 30.92 -3.31
CA ALA A 353 15.69 30.39 -3.84
C ALA A 353 15.53 30.07 -5.34
N LYS A 354 16.49 30.52 -6.16
CA LYS A 354 16.60 30.17 -7.58
C LYS A 354 17.75 29.20 -7.74
N THR A 355 17.49 28.03 -8.32
CA THR A 355 18.51 27.03 -8.62
C THR A 355 18.74 26.99 -10.14
N THR A 356 19.97 27.24 -10.57
CA THR A 356 20.37 27.08 -11.98
C THR A 356 21.04 25.73 -12.17
N SER A 357 20.64 24.98 -13.20
CA SER A 357 21.36 23.79 -13.65
C SER A 357 22.81 24.17 -14.02
N LYS A 358 23.80 23.37 -13.60
CA LYS A 358 25.19 23.57 -14.03
C LYS A 358 25.32 23.32 -15.54
N PRO A 359 26.13 24.09 -16.29
CA PRO A 359 26.36 23.84 -17.71
C PRO A 359 27.00 22.46 -17.90
N GLY A 360 26.31 21.53 -18.58
CA GLY A 360 26.84 20.22 -18.96
C GLY A 360 26.18 18.99 -18.31
N GLU A 361 25.30 19.16 -17.32
CA GLU A 361 24.39 18.10 -16.88
C GLU A 361 23.12 18.13 -17.74
N SER A 362 22.61 16.97 -18.15
CA SER A 362 21.29 16.87 -18.80
C SER A 362 20.27 17.62 -17.95
N ALA A 363 19.45 18.48 -18.55
CA ALA A 363 18.47 19.35 -17.87
C ALA A 363 17.56 18.54 -16.91
N GLY A 364 18.02 18.36 -15.67
CA GLY A 364 17.31 17.67 -14.62
C GLY A 364 16.28 18.59 -13.98
N LEU A 365 15.22 18.01 -13.45
CA LEU A 365 14.21 18.72 -12.66
C LEU A 365 14.80 19.19 -11.32
N GLY A 366 14.41 20.37 -10.86
CA GLY A 366 14.77 20.90 -9.55
C GLY A 366 14.06 20.17 -8.40
N GLU A 367 14.58 20.31 -7.19
CA GLU A 367 14.09 19.65 -5.96
C GLU A 367 12.62 19.97 -5.62
N GLY A 368 12.08 21.09 -6.13
CA GLY A 368 10.67 21.50 -5.98
C GLY A 368 9.83 21.34 -7.24
N ALA A 369 10.22 20.48 -8.19
CA ALA A 369 9.48 20.31 -9.43
C ALA A 369 8.10 19.69 -9.17
N ILE A 370 7.07 20.30 -9.75
CA ILE A 370 5.71 19.72 -9.76
C ILE A 370 5.49 18.86 -11.01
N VAL A 371 6.34 18.98 -12.03
CA VAL A 371 6.38 18.07 -13.18
C VAL A 371 7.26 16.86 -12.86
N GLY A 372 6.98 15.73 -13.48
CA GLY A 372 7.67 14.46 -13.24
C GLY A 372 6.69 13.32 -12.94
N ASP A 373 7.27 12.15 -12.69
CA ASP A 373 6.55 10.93 -12.35
C ASP A 373 6.82 10.59 -10.88
N CYS A 374 5.77 10.25 -10.12
CA CYS A 374 5.89 9.80 -8.74
C CYS A 374 5.11 8.49 -8.57
N THR A 375 5.70 7.50 -7.91
CA THR A 375 5.03 6.23 -7.59
C THR A 375 5.18 5.91 -6.11
N VAL A 376 4.05 5.70 -5.44
CA VAL A 376 3.97 5.50 -4.00
C VAL A 376 3.25 4.19 -3.72
N LEU A 377 3.79 3.41 -2.78
CA LEU A 377 3.08 2.26 -2.22
C LEU A 377 2.11 2.75 -1.17
N ARG A 378 0.91 2.18 -1.17
CA ARG A 378 -0.11 2.49 -0.18
C ARG A 378 0.35 2.09 1.22
N GLU A 379 0.01 2.89 2.22
CA GLU A 379 0.30 2.62 3.64
C GLU A 379 -1.00 2.40 4.43
N SER A 380 -0.88 1.77 5.60
CA SER A 380 -2.02 1.44 6.46
C SER A 380 -1.63 1.38 7.94
N ASP A 381 -2.59 1.70 8.81
CA ASP A 381 -2.56 1.36 10.24
C ASP A 381 -2.62 -0.16 10.50
N ILE A 382 -2.96 -0.96 9.47
CA ILE A 382 -3.16 -2.40 9.57
C ILE A 382 -1.87 -3.16 9.23
N THR A 383 -1.39 -3.98 10.17
CA THR A 383 -0.16 -4.75 10.00
C THR A 383 -0.29 -5.83 8.94
N GLY A 384 0.56 -5.76 7.92
CA GLY A 384 0.58 -6.76 6.84
C GLY A 384 -0.66 -6.71 5.94
N ASP A 385 -1.35 -5.56 5.86
CA ASP A 385 -2.45 -5.35 4.92
C ASP A 385 -1.98 -5.56 3.47
N GLU A 386 -2.65 -6.45 2.75
CA GLU A 386 -2.31 -6.77 1.37
C GLU A 386 -2.53 -5.59 0.42
N ARG A 387 -3.41 -4.65 0.78
CA ARG A 387 -3.68 -3.44 0.01
C ARG A 387 -2.47 -2.50 -0.02
N CYS A 388 -1.52 -2.63 0.91
CA CYS A 388 -0.26 -1.89 0.88
C CYS A 388 0.66 -2.30 -0.29
N LYS A 389 0.34 -3.40 -1.00
CA LYS A 389 1.01 -3.78 -2.26
C LYS A 389 0.52 -2.95 -3.45
N GLU A 390 -0.61 -2.25 -3.32
CA GLU A 390 -1.15 -1.36 -4.34
C GLU A 390 -0.22 -0.17 -4.56
N LYS A 391 0.01 0.17 -5.84
CA LYS A 391 0.87 1.28 -6.25
C LYS A 391 0.02 2.36 -6.88
N PHE A 392 0.20 3.59 -6.42
CA PHE A 392 -0.38 4.77 -7.03
C PHE A 392 0.71 5.53 -7.77
N THR A 393 0.46 5.84 -9.04
CA THR A 393 1.37 6.62 -9.86
C THR A 393 0.66 7.90 -10.28
N CYS A 394 1.34 9.04 -10.14
CA CYS A 394 0.92 10.31 -10.71
C CYS A 394 1.98 10.80 -11.70
N ARG A 395 1.55 11.56 -12.70
CA ARG A 395 2.45 12.13 -13.71
C ARG A 395 1.95 13.49 -14.15
N LEU A 396 2.87 14.45 -14.20
CA LEU A 396 2.64 15.72 -14.89
C LEU A 396 3.82 16.02 -15.79
N SER A 397 3.60 16.05 -17.10
CA SER A 397 4.64 16.39 -18.06
C SER A 397 4.83 17.90 -18.17
N THR A 398 6.02 18.30 -18.59
CA THR A 398 6.33 19.69 -18.97
C THR A 398 5.34 20.23 -20.02
N LEU A 399 4.86 19.37 -20.92
CA LEU A 399 3.92 19.74 -21.97
C LEU A 399 2.52 20.00 -21.41
N GLU A 400 2.02 19.14 -20.52
CA GLU A 400 0.74 19.35 -19.83
C GLU A 400 0.77 20.62 -18.97
N ALA A 401 1.87 20.90 -18.28
CA ALA A 401 2.04 22.15 -17.54
C ALA A 401 2.03 23.39 -18.45
N LYS A 402 2.63 23.31 -19.66
CA LYS A 402 2.51 24.38 -20.67
C LYS A 402 1.07 24.57 -21.13
N TYR A 403 0.36 23.48 -21.40
CA TYR A 403 -1.04 23.53 -21.83
C TYR A 403 -1.95 24.12 -20.76
N ALA A 404 -1.75 23.75 -19.49
CA ALA A 404 -2.47 24.34 -18.37
C ALA A 404 -2.33 25.88 -18.34
N PHE A 405 -1.13 26.41 -18.59
CA PHE A 405 -0.89 27.84 -18.68
C PHE A 405 -1.65 28.50 -19.83
N LEU A 406 -1.48 28.00 -21.06
CA LEU A 406 -2.13 28.55 -22.26
C LEU A 406 -3.66 28.46 -22.20
N ASN A 407 -4.19 27.43 -21.54
CA ASN A 407 -5.62 27.21 -21.39
C ASN A 407 -6.26 28.07 -20.29
N SER A 408 -5.45 28.66 -19.41
CA SER A 408 -5.95 29.51 -18.32
C SER A 408 -6.02 30.98 -18.70
N GLN A 409 -5.51 31.38 -19.85
CA GLN A 409 -5.55 32.78 -20.31
C GLN A 409 -6.95 33.24 -20.70
N SER A 410 -7.22 34.52 -20.50
CA SER A 410 -8.46 35.20 -20.88
C SER A 410 -8.51 35.52 -22.38
N LEU A 411 -9.75 35.60 -22.88
CA LEU A 411 -10.07 35.83 -24.29
C LEU A 411 -9.55 37.18 -24.82
N GLU A 412 -9.33 38.17 -23.95
CA GLU A 412 -8.86 39.50 -24.34
C GLU A 412 -7.40 39.49 -24.82
N GLN A 413 -6.61 38.50 -24.39
CA GLN A 413 -5.22 38.34 -24.80
C GLN A 413 -5.09 37.72 -26.21
N MET A 414 -6.17 37.15 -26.77
CA MET A 414 -6.19 36.63 -28.16
C MET A 414 -6.34 37.72 -29.24
N ALA A 415 -6.60 38.97 -28.85
CA ALA A 415 -6.72 40.09 -29.79
C ALA A 415 -5.36 40.66 -30.24
N ALA A 416 -4.26 40.27 -29.58
CA ALA A 416 -2.96 40.92 -29.67
C ALA A 416 -2.05 40.43 -30.82
N GLY A 417 -2.60 39.80 -31.86
CA GLY A 417 -1.83 39.29 -33.01
C GLY A 417 -1.21 40.36 -33.93
N ASP A 418 -1.32 41.64 -33.60
CA ASP A 418 -0.65 42.76 -34.30
C ASP A 418 0.50 43.38 -33.45
N ALA A 419 0.95 42.70 -32.39
CA ALA A 419 1.99 43.22 -31.49
C ALA A 419 3.36 43.27 -32.18
N SER A 420 3.98 44.46 -32.22
CA SER A 420 5.42 44.59 -32.50
C SER A 420 6.25 43.90 -31.41
N ASP A 421 7.51 43.53 -31.70
CA ASP A 421 8.53 42.85 -30.86
C ASP A 421 8.66 43.30 -29.37
N SER A 422 7.93 44.34 -28.93
CA SER A 422 7.94 44.89 -27.58
C SER A 422 6.65 44.75 -26.76
N ASP A 423 5.55 44.20 -27.28
CA ASP A 423 4.24 44.23 -26.59
C ASP A 423 3.76 42.86 -26.07
N ASN A 424 3.54 42.81 -24.75
CA ASN A 424 2.80 41.85 -23.91
C ASN A 424 2.84 40.36 -24.30
N MET A 425 3.86 39.68 -23.78
CA MET A 425 3.94 38.22 -23.66
C MET A 425 2.66 37.63 -23.02
N ALA A 426 2.26 36.44 -23.45
CA ALA A 426 1.16 35.70 -22.83
C ALA A 426 1.46 35.47 -21.33
N THR A 427 0.55 35.97 -20.51
CA THR A 427 0.74 36.10 -19.06
C THR A 427 -0.55 35.77 -18.33
N LEU A 428 -0.44 35.23 -17.11
CA LEU A 428 -1.58 34.97 -16.25
C LEU A 428 -1.73 36.06 -15.20
N ASP A 429 -2.94 36.54 -14.98
CA ASP A 429 -3.29 37.21 -13.72
C ASP A 429 -3.43 36.19 -12.56
N TYR A 430 -3.81 36.67 -11.36
CA TYR A 430 -3.89 35.82 -10.19
C TYR A 430 -4.99 34.75 -10.28
N ASP A 431 -6.16 35.10 -10.82
CA ASP A 431 -7.28 34.16 -10.93
C ASP A 431 -6.99 33.13 -12.03
N GLU A 432 -6.39 33.57 -13.14
CA GLU A 432 -5.89 32.70 -14.20
C GLU A 432 -4.75 31.78 -13.71
N PHE A 433 -3.91 32.24 -12.78
CA PHE A 433 -2.88 31.41 -12.14
C PHE A 433 -3.49 30.29 -11.28
N LEU A 434 -4.53 30.59 -10.48
CA LEU A 434 -5.23 29.57 -9.70
C LEU A 434 -5.89 28.52 -10.58
N GLU A 435 -6.49 28.94 -11.70
CA GLU A 435 -7.02 28.02 -12.71
C GLU A 435 -5.91 27.13 -13.31
N CYS A 436 -4.76 27.71 -13.62
CA CYS A 436 -3.60 26.96 -14.14
C CYS A 436 -3.15 25.88 -13.16
N VAL A 437 -3.08 26.20 -11.88
CA VAL A 437 -2.79 25.24 -10.81
C VAL A 437 -3.85 24.13 -10.77
N ALA A 438 -5.13 24.47 -10.89
CA ALA A 438 -6.20 23.48 -10.90
C ALA A 438 -6.18 22.55 -12.13
N ARG A 439 -5.81 23.06 -13.30
CA ARG A 439 -5.59 22.24 -14.50
C ARG A 439 -4.46 21.25 -14.29
N CYS A 440 -3.33 21.72 -13.76
CA CYS A 440 -2.21 20.83 -13.43
C CYS A 440 -2.59 19.79 -12.38
N ALA A 441 -3.42 20.13 -11.39
CA ALA A 441 -3.92 19.16 -10.42
C ALA A 441 -4.76 18.05 -11.05
N ARG A 442 -5.67 18.42 -11.97
CA ARG A 442 -6.48 17.44 -12.71
C ARG A 442 -5.62 16.50 -13.53
N ASP A 443 -4.65 17.04 -14.26
CA ASP A 443 -3.78 16.23 -15.13
C ASP A 443 -2.83 15.36 -14.30
N LYS A 444 -2.32 15.88 -13.17
CA LYS A 444 -1.36 15.17 -12.30
C LYS A 444 -2.01 14.06 -11.47
N TYR A 445 -3.05 14.40 -10.71
CA TYR A 445 -3.64 13.52 -9.70
C TYR A 445 -4.96 12.88 -10.14
N GLY A 446 -5.56 13.30 -11.27
CA GLY A 446 -6.89 12.85 -11.69
C GLY A 446 -7.01 11.36 -12.01
N GLU A 447 -5.91 10.65 -12.24
CA GLU A 447 -5.93 9.19 -12.40
C GLU A 447 -6.09 8.44 -11.05
N ILE A 448 -5.79 9.09 -9.93
CA ILE A 448 -5.92 8.53 -8.59
C ILE A 448 -7.37 8.67 -8.13
N LYS A 449 -8.17 7.61 -8.33
CA LYS A 449 -9.61 7.60 -8.02
C LYS A 449 -9.98 7.90 -6.56
N LEU A 450 -9.05 7.74 -5.63
CA LEU A 450 -9.24 8.05 -4.21
C LEU A 450 -9.08 9.55 -3.89
N MET A 451 -8.63 10.35 -4.86
CA MET A 451 -8.47 11.80 -4.71
C MET A 451 -9.59 12.52 -5.47
N SER A 452 -10.24 13.48 -4.80
CA SER A 452 -11.10 14.45 -5.48
C SER A 452 -10.26 15.47 -6.26
N LEU A 453 -10.91 16.25 -7.14
CA LEU A 453 -10.24 17.40 -7.77
C LEU A 453 -9.72 18.38 -6.71
N ALA A 454 -10.50 18.66 -5.67
CA ALA A 454 -10.11 19.51 -4.55
C ALA A 454 -8.85 19.00 -3.83
N ASP A 455 -8.73 17.69 -3.60
CA ASP A 455 -7.53 17.08 -3.00
C ASP A 455 -6.31 17.22 -3.91
N GLY A 456 -6.50 17.05 -5.23
CA GLY A 456 -5.47 17.30 -6.23
C GLY A 456 -5.02 18.77 -6.23
N VAL A 457 -5.95 19.73 -6.20
CA VAL A 457 -5.64 21.18 -6.16
C VAL A 457 -4.86 21.51 -4.89
N ARG A 458 -5.32 21.01 -3.73
CA ARG A 458 -4.62 21.16 -2.45
C ARG A 458 -3.21 20.58 -2.53
N GLY A 459 -3.07 19.39 -3.14
CA GLY A 459 -1.79 18.72 -3.36
C GLY A 459 -0.80 19.57 -4.17
N VAL A 460 -1.21 20.06 -5.35
CA VAL A 460 -0.34 20.90 -6.20
C VAL A 460 0.04 22.21 -5.51
N ILE A 461 -0.90 22.84 -4.79
CA ILE A 461 -0.60 24.03 -3.98
C ILE A 461 0.46 23.70 -2.91
N GLN A 462 0.29 22.59 -2.19
CA GLN A 462 1.26 22.14 -1.19
C GLN A 462 2.63 21.81 -1.80
N ASN A 463 2.68 21.29 -3.03
CA ASN A 463 3.94 21.08 -3.74
C ASN A 463 4.61 22.42 -4.11
N ILE A 464 3.87 23.36 -4.70
CA ILE A 464 4.37 24.69 -5.09
C ILE A 464 4.91 25.46 -3.89
N LEU A 465 4.21 25.37 -2.76
CA LEU A 465 4.61 26.00 -1.51
C LEU A 465 5.72 25.24 -0.76
N GLY A 466 6.09 24.04 -1.20
CA GLY A 466 7.07 23.18 -0.53
C GLY A 466 6.60 22.65 0.83
N GLU A 467 5.28 22.58 1.06
CA GLU A 467 4.69 22.04 2.30
C GLU A 467 4.67 20.50 2.31
N LYS A 468 4.44 19.89 1.14
CA LYS A 468 4.45 18.43 0.94
C LYS A 468 5.05 18.06 -0.41
N SER A 469 5.71 16.90 -0.48
CA SER A 469 6.08 16.25 -1.74
C SER A 469 4.88 15.51 -2.34
N ASP A 470 5.00 15.11 -3.61
CA ASP A 470 4.01 14.25 -4.27
C ASP A 470 3.75 12.96 -3.50
N GLU A 471 4.81 12.38 -2.95
CA GLU A 471 4.72 11.16 -2.14
C GLU A 471 3.84 11.37 -0.90
N ALA A 472 4.02 12.48 -0.20
CA ALA A 472 3.24 12.79 0.99
C ALA A 472 1.77 13.11 0.65
N VAL A 473 1.51 13.80 -0.46
CA VAL A 473 0.13 14.07 -0.93
C VAL A 473 -0.60 12.77 -1.25
N ILE A 474 0.03 11.88 -2.03
CA ILE A 474 -0.56 10.59 -2.41
C ILE A 474 -0.75 9.71 -1.18
N ARG A 475 0.25 9.62 -0.30
CA ARG A 475 0.16 8.82 0.92
C ARG A 475 -1.03 9.26 1.77
N ASP A 476 -1.15 10.56 2.05
CA ASP A 476 -2.21 11.05 2.94
C ASP A 476 -3.62 10.80 2.36
N ALA A 477 -3.78 10.89 1.03
CA ALA A 477 -5.07 10.60 0.38
C ALA A 477 -5.38 9.10 0.25
N THR A 478 -4.36 8.23 0.23
CA THR A 478 -4.52 6.79 0.01
C THR A 478 -4.36 5.96 1.28
N TYR A 479 -3.97 6.58 2.40
CA TYR A 479 -3.73 5.93 3.68
C TYR A 479 -4.97 5.19 4.19
N ILE A 480 -4.77 3.97 4.66
CA ILE A 480 -5.85 3.15 5.23
C ILE A 480 -5.82 3.28 6.74
N HIS A 481 -6.84 3.95 7.29
CA HIS A 481 -7.03 4.06 8.72
C HIS A 481 -7.83 2.88 9.29
N ALA A 482 -7.47 2.46 10.50
CA ALA A 482 -8.20 1.46 11.26
C ALA A 482 -8.51 1.98 12.67
N GLU A 483 -9.76 1.86 13.08
CA GLU A 483 -10.18 2.17 14.45
C GLU A 483 -9.75 1.03 15.38
N ARG A 484 -9.14 1.40 16.51
CA ARG A 484 -8.70 0.45 17.54
C ARG A 484 -9.79 0.21 18.57
N TYR A 485 -9.77 -0.97 19.19
CA TYR A 485 -10.69 -1.31 20.26
C TYR A 485 -10.30 -0.57 21.56
N ASP A 486 -11.26 0.15 22.17
CA ASP A 486 -11.03 0.89 23.42
C ASP A 486 -11.44 0.03 24.63
N ALA A 487 -10.52 -0.81 25.08
CA ALA A 487 -10.79 -1.77 26.17
C ALA A 487 -11.21 -1.09 27.49
N GLU A 488 -10.70 0.10 27.79
CA GLU A 488 -11.02 0.83 29.03
C GLU A 488 -12.48 1.30 29.03
N LYS A 489 -12.99 1.77 27.88
CA LYS A 489 -14.37 2.26 27.75
C LYS A 489 -15.38 1.16 27.47
N GLU A 490 -15.00 0.13 26.71
CA GLU A 490 -15.94 -0.85 26.16
C GLU A 490 -16.09 -2.11 27.02
N THR A 491 -15.09 -2.48 27.81
CA THR A 491 -15.10 -3.73 28.60
C THR A 491 -16.02 -3.62 29.82
N LYS A 492 -16.77 -4.69 30.09
CA LYS A 492 -17.67 -4.80 31.26
C LYS A 492 -17.28 -5.96 32.16
N PRO A 493 -17.51 -5.87 33.49
CA PRO A 493 -17.25 -6.99 34.39
C PRO A 493 -18.04 -8.23 33.98
N LEU A 494 -17.39 -9.39 34.02
CA LEU A 494 -18.04 -10.67 33.81
C LEU A 494 -18.98 -10.99 34.97
N LYS A 495 -19.90 -11.94 34.76
CA LYS A 495 -20.87 -12.34 35.78
C LYS A 495 -20.15 -12.96 36.99
N GLY A 496 -20.17 -12.27 38.12
CA GLY A 496 -19.52 -12.71 39.36
C GLY A 496 -18.05 -12.30 39.48
N GLU A 497 -17.52 -11.55 38.52
CA GLU A 497 -16.18 -10.96 38.59
C GLU A 497 -16.19 -9.74 39.51
N SER A 498 -15.14 -9.61 40.33
CA SER A 498 -14.97 -8.42 41.17
C SER A 498 -14.38 -7.26 40.37
N GLN A 499 -14.66 -6.02 40.77
CA GLN A 499 -14.09 -4.84 40.11
C GLN A 499 -12.55 -4.86 40.10
N LYS A 500 -11.94 -5.38 41.17
CA LYS A 500 -10.48 -5.53 41.29
C LYS A 500 -9.92 -6.54 40.29
N ASP A 501 -10.68 -7.58 39.94
CA ASP A 501 -10.24 -8.57 38.97
C ASP A 501 -10.35 -8.03 37.54
N LEU A 502 -11.39 -7.25 37.25
CA LEU A 502 -11.52 -6.51 35.99
C LEU A 502 -10.36 -5.50 35.81
N GLU A 503 -10.04 -4.73 36.84
CA GLU A 503 -8.93 -3.76 36.81
C GLU A 503 -7.58 -4.44 36.54
N LYS A 504 -7.35 -5.63 37.10
CA LYS A 504 -6.16 -6.44 36.80
C LYS A 504 -6.12 -6.91 35.36
N TRP A 505 -7.25 -7.34 34.82
CA TRP A 505 -7.34 -7.74 33.42
C TRP A 505 -7.01 -6.57 32.49
N LEU A 506 -7.66 -5.41 32.69
CA LEU A 506 -7.42 -4.22 31.87
C LEU A 506 -5.96 -3.74 31.96
N ALA A 507 -5.37 -3.74 33.17
CA ALA A 507 -3.96 -3.41 33.35
C ALA A 507 -3.00 -4.43 32.69
N CYS A 508 -3.42 -5.69 32.56
CA CYS A 508 -2.67 -6.70 31.82
C CYS A 508 -2.78 -6.47 30.31
N TRP A 509 -4.00 -6.25 29.81
CA TRP A 509 -4.30 -5.99 28.39
C TRP A 509 -3.60 -4.73 27.86
N GLU A 510 -3.60 -3.64 28.62
CA GLU A 510 -2.90 -2.39 28.24
C GLU A 510 -1.39 -2.59 28.03
N ARG A 511 -0.79 -3.58 28.72
CA ARG A 511 0.64 -3.92 28.63
C ARG A 511 0.94 -5.00 27.60
N MET A 512 -0.07 -5.49 26.88
CA MET A 512 0.14 -6.47 25.82
C MET A 512 0.62 -5.79 24.53
N GLU A 513 1.63 -6.39 23.90
CA GLU A 513 2.25 -5.87 22.67
C GLU A 513 2.14 -6.90 21.56
N ILE A 514 1.08 -6.75 20.76
CA ILE A 514 0.67 -7.68 19.70
C ILE A 514 0.45 -6.97 18.35
N MET A 515 0.92 -5.72 18.23
CA MET A 515 0.67 -4.88 17.06
C MET A 515 1.33 -5.38 15.78
N ASP A 516 2.39 -6.17 15.89
CA ASP A 516 3.13 -6.75 14.76
C ASP A 516 2.50 -8.06 14.25
N VAL A 517 1.41 -8.53 14.85
CA VAL A 517 0.69 -9.73 14.39
C VAL A 517 -0.17 -9.36 13.17
N HIS A 518 -0.26 -10.28 12.21
CA HIS A 518 -0.95 -10.05 10.93
C HIS A 518 -2.40 -9.57 11.12
N LEU A 519 -2.77 -8.50 10.39
CA LEU A 519 -4.05 -7.81 10.41
C LEU A 519 -4.43 -7.12 11.72
N TRP A 520 -3.49 -6.89 12.63
CA TRP A 520 -3.73 -5.97 13.74
C TRP A 520 -4.11 -4.57 13.22
N PRO A 521 -5.07 -3.82 13.81
CA PRO A 521 -5.91 -4.14 14.99
C PRO A 521 -7.28 -4.78 14.67
N THR A 522 -7.50 -5.28 13.45
CA THR A 522 -8.85 -5.67 12.97
C THR A 522 -9.56 -6.74 13.81
N TRP A 523 -8.81 -7.58 14.52
CA TRP A 523 -9.31 -8.66 15.38
C TRP A 523 -9.08 -8.39 16.88
N GLU A 524 -8.59 -7.22 17.27
CA GLU A 524 -8.17 -6.88 18.63
C GLU A 524 -9.25 -7.22 19.67
N LYS A 525 -10.49 -6.80 19.41
CA LYS A 525 -11.66 -7.05 20.27
C LYS A 525 -11.98 -8.54 20.43
N GLU A 526 -11.90 -9.33 19.36
CA GLU A 526 -12.23 -10.75 19.41
C GLU A 526 -11.23 -11.53 20.29
N VAL A 527 -9.94 -11.19 20.18
CA VAL A 527 -8.89 -11.78 21.04
C VAL A 527 -9.05 -11.33 22.49
N HIS A 528 -9.38 -10.05 22.73
CA HIS A 528 -9.73 -9.56 24.06
C HIS A 528 -10.87 -10.37 24.69
N ASP A 529 -11.96 -10.56 23.95
CA ASP A 529 -13.17 -11.26 24.41
C ASP A 529 -12.94 -12.76 24.63
N ILE A 530 -11.95 -13.37 23.96
CA ILE A 530 -11.51 -14.75 24.21
C ILE A 530 -10.70 -14.84 25.51
N LEU A 531 -9.79 -13.90 25.75
CA LEU A 531 -8.86 -13.96 26.87
C LEU A 531 -9.47 -13.50 28.19
N HIS A 532 -10.35 -12.49 28.20
CA HIS A 532 -10.94 -11.94 29.43
C HIS A 532 -11.63 -13.02 30.29
N PRO A 533 -12.52 -13.88 29.76
CA PRO A 533 -13.14 -14.95 30.55
C PRO A 533 -12.17 -16.01 31.07
N LEU A 534 -11.02 -16.18 30.40
CA LEU A 534 -10.01 -17.18 30.72
C LEU A 534 -8.86 -16.62 31.55
N PHE A 535 -8.82 -15.30 31.80
CA PHE A 535 -7.65 -14.63 32.38
C PHE A 535 -7.22 -15.24 33.72
N LYS A 536 -8.18 -15.51 34.61
CA LYS A 536 -7.90 -16.15 35.91
C LYS A 536 -7.33 -17.57 35.76
N GLU A 537 -7.83 -18.34 34.81
CA GLU A 537 -7.35 -19.70 34.57
C GLU A 537 -5.96 -19.68 33.93
N LEU A 538 -5.72 -18.78 32.98
CA LEU A 538 -4.40 -18.57 32.36
C LEU A 538 -3.36 -18.08 33.37
N GLN A 539 -3.76 -17.26 34.35
CA GLN A 539 -2.91 -16.87 35.46
C GLN A 539 -2.50 -18.08 36.31
N LEU A 540 -3.43 -18.98 36.65
CA LEU A 540 -3.12 -20.20 37.40
C LEU A 540 -2.23 -21.17 36.61
N ILE A 541 -2.38 -21.20 35.28
CA ILE A 541 -1.49 -21.97 34.40
C ILE A 541 -0.09 -21.35 34.44
N PHE A 542 0.04 -20.05 34.20
CA PHE A 542 1.33 -19.36 34.24
C PHE A 542 2.07 -19.61 35.57
N LEU A 543 1.40 -19.40 36.70
CA LEU A 543 1.98 -19.60 38.04
C LEU A 543 2.37 -21.05 38.33
N ALA A 544 1.82 -22.04 37.62
CA ALA A 544 2.24 -23.44 37.76
C ALA A 544 3.65 -23.69 37.20
N TYR A 545 4.16 -22.79 36.36
CA TYR A 545 5.42 -22.92 35.65
C TYR A 545 6.49 -21.89 36.06
N THR A 546 6.16 -20.75 36.66
CA THR A 546 7.08 -19.59 36.83
C THR A 546 7.68 -19.35 38.23
N ARG A 547 7.74 -20.34 39.13
CA ARG A 547 8.23 -20.10 40.51
C ARG A 547 9.75 -20.05 40.60
N SER A 548 10.35 -19.06 39.94
CA SER A 548 11.79 -18.85 39.94
C SER A 548 12.33 -18.40 41.31
N ILE A 549 13.62 -18.65 41.53
CA ILE A 549 14.48 -18.19 42.60
C ILE A 549 15.53 -17.45 41.77
N SER A 550 15.48 -16.12 41.75
CA SER A 550 16.65 -15.35 41.37
C SER A 550 17.54 -15.23 42.60
N GLU A 551 18.84 -15.07 42.36
CA GLU A 551 19.82 -14.83 43.43
C GLU A 551 19.58 -13.48 44.15
N ASP A 552 18.68 -12.61 43.64
CA ASP A 552 18.61 -11.20 44.01
C ASP A 552 17.26 -10.69 44.58
N SER A 553 16.08 -11.29 44.29
CA SER A 553 14.82 -10.87 44.95
C SER A 553 13.60 -11.80 44.80
N ALA A 554 12.65 -11.72 45.74
CA ALA A 554 11.37 -12.44 45.73
C ALA A 554 10.37 -11.99 44.63
N GLU A 555 10.65 -10.89 43.92
CA GLU A 555 9.79 -10.40 42.84
C GLU A 555 10.09 -11.06 41.49
N ASP A 556 11.28 -11.65 41.32
CA ASP A 556 11.67 -12.44 40.13
C ASP A 556 11.05 -13.86 40.17
N ALA A 557 10.34 -14.21 41.25
CA ALA A 557 9.66 -15.49 41.42
C ALA A 557 8.33 -15.64 40.65
N MET A 558 8.05 -14.73 39.71
CA MET A 558 6.82 -14.69 38.90
C MET A 558 7.10 -14.48 37.40
N GLU A 559 8.31 -14.81 36.93
CA GLU A 559 8.69 -14.72 35.53
C GLU A 559 9.03 -16.11 34.96
N MET A 560 8.66 -16.38 33.70
CA MET A 560 8.84 -17.69 33.06
C MET A 560 10.16 -17.73 32.30
N SER A 561 11.08 -18.60 32.70
CA SER A 561 12.32 -18.88 31.98
C SER A 561 12.09 -19.73 30.71
N MET A 562 13.10 -19.80 29.83
CA MET A 562 13.05 -20.62 28.61
C MET A 562 12.89 -22.13 28.92
N ASP A 563 13.48 -22.62 30.01
CA ASP A 563 13.38 -24.02 30.41
C ASP A 563 11.98 -24.35 30.96
N GLU A 564 11.38 -23.45 31.73
CA GLU A 564 9.99 -23.56 32.20
C GLU A 564 9.01 -23.49 31.02
N PHE A 565 9.30 -22.66 30.02
CA PHE A 565 8.54 -22.62 28.78
C PHE A 565 8.65 -23.93 27.98
N HIS A 566 9.83 -24.54 27.92
CA HIS A 566 10.00 -25.87 27.31
C HIS A 566 9.16 -26.93 28.02
N ASP A 567 9.16 -26.92 29.36
CA ASP A 567 8.33 -27.83 30.16
C ASP A 567 6.83 -27.62 29.89
N PHE A 568 6.37 -26.37 29.79
CA PHE A 568 5.01 -26.05 29.36
C PHE A 568 4.71 -26.64 27.97
N VAL A 569 5.58 -26.40 26.98
CA VAL A 569 5.41 -26.92 25.60
C VAL A 569 5.27 -28.43 25.55
N VAL A 570 6.10 -29.15 26.32
CA VAL A 570 6.06 -30.62 26.41
C VAL A 570 4.78 -31.09 27.09
N ASP A 571 4.42 -30.52 28.24
CA ASP A 571 3.24 -30.92 29.01
C ASP A 571 1.93 -30.77 28.22
N VAL A 572 1.75 -29.65 27.50
CA VAL A 572 0.54 -29.43 26.71
C VAL A 572 0.59 -30.08 25.32
N GLY A 573 1.77 -30.49 24.86
CA GLY A 573 1.99 -31.05 23.53
C GLY A 573 1.76 -30.00 22.43
N LEU A 574 2.43 -28.85 22.55
CA LEU A 574 2.29 -27.73 21.61
C LEU A 574 2.90 -28.02 20.24
N GLU A 575 3.98 -28.80 20.20
CA GLU A 575 4.68 -29.13 18.97
C GLU A 575 3.79 -29.90 17.98
N THR A 576 3.97 -29.61 16.70
CA THR A 576 3.34 -30.35 15.60
C THR A 576 4.41 -30.91 14.67
N LYS A 577 4.00 -31.56 13.57
CA LYS A 577 4.96 -31.98 12.53
C LYS A 577 5.65 -30.80 11.84
N GLN A 578 4.99 -29.64 11.75
CA GLN A 578 5.44 -28.48 10.98
C GLN A 578 5.85 -27.27 11.85
N TYR A 579 5.52 -27.29 13.14
CA TYR A 579 5.81 -26.22 14.09
C TYR A 579 6.48 -26.83 15.33
N LYS A 580 7.78 -26.62 15.48
CA LYS A 580 8.64 -27.19 16.52
C LYS A 580 9.03 -26.13 17.56
N PHE A 581 9.64 -26.58 18.65
CA PHE A 581 10.10 -25.72 19.74
C PHE A 581 11.05 -24.61 19.26
N GLU A 582 11.93 -24.89 18.29
CA GLU A 582 12.84 -23.89 17.71
C GLU A 582 12.09 -22.66 17.15
N GLN A 583 10.94 -22.86 16.49
CA GLN A 583 10.13 -21.74 16.01
C GLN A 583 9.42 -21.00 17.15
N MET A 584 9.07 -21.70 18.24
CA MET A 584 8.44 -21.11 19.42
C MET A 584 9.41 -20.27 20.25
N GLN A 585 10.69 -20.65 20.31
CA GLN A 585 11.75 -19.84 20.94
C GLN A 585 11.81 -18.41 20.36
N ASN A 586 11.62 -18.27 19.04
CA ASN A 586 11.55 -16.94 18.42
C ASN A 586 10.36 -16.10 18.91
N GLN A 587 9.22 -16.73 19.24
CA GLN A 587 8.06 -16.01 19.77
C GLN A 587 8.28 -15.62 21.24
N PHE A 588 8.94 -16.48 22.01
CA PHE A 588 9.38 -16.17 23.37
C PHE A 588 10.30 -14.95 23.39
N ILE A 589 11.35 -14.96 22.57
CA ILE A 589 12.32 -13.85 22.47
C ILE A 589 11.62 -12.55 22.03
N LYS A 590 10.70 -12.62 21.07
CA LYS A 590 9.94 -11.45 20.62
C LYS A 590 9.01 -10.89 21.71
N ALA A 591 8.37 -11.76 22.48
CA ALA A 591 7.51 -11.34 23.58
C ALA A 591 8.30 -10.63 24.69
N ASN A 592 9.53 -11.08 24.97
CA ASN A 592 10.45 -10.45 25.92
C ASN A 592 11.00 -9.11 25.39
N ALA A 593 11.49 -9.06 24.14
CA ALA A 593 12.20 -7.91 23.58
C ALA A 593 11.35 -6.62 23.47
N ASN A 594 10.04 -6.75 23.55
CA ASN A 594 9.08 -5.66 23.44
C ASN A 594 9.02 -4.77 24.70
N ASN A 595 9.57 -5.22 25.84
CA ASN A 595 9.78 -4.38 27.01
C ASN A 595 11.13 -3.66 26.90
N ILE A 596 11.13 -2.36 26.57
CA ILE A 596 12.35 -1.56 26.39
C ILE A 596 13.26 -1.75 27.61
N ALA A 597 14.56 -2.01 27.39
CA ALA A 597 15.59 -2.05 28.43
C ALA A 597 15.54 -0.84 29.40
N GLN A 598 14.97 0.30 28.98
CA GLN A 598 14.67 1.46 29.82
C GLN A 598 13.64 1.20 30.91
N VAL A 599 12.57 0.43 30.66
CA VAL A 599 11.52 0.14 31.66
C VAL A 599 12.05 -0.81 32.73
N HIS A 600 12.83 -1.82 32.34
CA HIS A 600 13.55 -2.68 33.30
C HIS A 600 14.61 -1.90 34.09
N ALA A 601 15.41 -1.04 33.44
CA ALA A 601 16.39 -0.18 34.12
C ALA A 601 15.73 0.82 35.07
N GLN A 602 14.59 1.41 34.70
CA GLN A 602 13.85 2.38 35.50
C GLN A 602 13.16 1.69 36.70
N ARG A 603 12.67 0.45 36.55
CA ARG A 603 12.18 -0.36 37.67
C ARG A 603 13.30 -0.77 38.64
N ARG A 604 14.50 -1.14 38.13
CA ARG A 604 15.68 -1.42 38.99
C ARG A 604 16.13 -0.18 39.76
N ASP A 605 16.08 1.01 39.16
CA ASP A 605 16.56 2.25 39.79
C ASP A 605 15.55 2.87 40.78
N LEU A 606 14.24 2.73 40.51
CA LEU A 606 13.19 3.13 41.46
C LEU A 606 13.26 2.32 42.76
N LYS A 607 13.74 1.07 42.70
CA LYS A 607 13.91 0.12 43.82
C LYS A 607 15.18 0.31 44.68
N ARG A 608 16.10 1.25 44.34
CA ARG A 608 17.26 1.57 45.20
C ARG A 608 16.83 2.34 46.46
N ASP A 609 17.37 1.95 47.62
CA ASP A 609 17.19 2.68 48.90
C ASP A 609 17.60 4.15 48.75
N THR A 610 16.86 5.01 49.44
CA THR A 610 17.08 6.45 49.62
C THR A 610 18.53 6.78 49.97
N GLY A 611 19.22 5.93 50.73
CA GLY A 611 20.66 6.06 51.03
C GLY A 611 21.58 5.85 49.81
N SER A 612 21.21 4.97 48.89
CA SER A 612 21.98 4.63 47.68
C SER A 612 21.76 5.62 46.53
N LYS A 613 20.64 6.35 46.55
CA LYS A 613 20.30 7.41 45.57
C LYS A 613 21.14 8.69 45.75
N ALA A 614 21.79 8.87 46.90
CA ALA A 614 22.50 10.11 47.25
C ALA A 614 23.89 10.24 46.62
N HIS A 615 24.51 9.15 46.13
CA HIS A 615 25.92 9.16 45.73
C HIS A 615 26.23 8.88 44.26
N ASP A 616 25.27 8.42 43.45
CA ASP A 616 25.51 8.26 42.01
C ASP A 616 24.27 8.58 41.17
N LYS A 617 24.47 9.41 40.13
CA LYS A 617 23.49 9.51 39.04
C LYS A 617 23.57 8.21 38.21
N PRO A 618 22.45 7.57 37.91
CA PRO A 618 22.43 6.33 37.14
C PRO A 618 23.01 6.55 35.73
N GLU A 619 23.69 5.54 35.17
CA GLU A 619 24.42 5.65 33.90
C GLU A 619 23.54 6.11 32.72
N TRP A 620 22.28 5.67 32.69
CA TRP A 620 21.30 6.09 31.68
C TRP A 620 20.99 7.60 31.72
N ALA A 621 21.23 8.28 32.84
CA ALA A 621 21.09 9.73 32.99
C ALA A 621 22.42 10.49 32.76
N ARG A 622 23.56 9.80 32.68
CA ARG A 622 24.88 10.40 32.40
C ARG A 622 25.14 10.51 30.89
N GLU A 623 24.54 9.68 30.06
CA GLU A 623 24.68 9.75 28.59
C GLU A 623 23.46 10.39 27.92
N GLY A 624 23.58 11.67 27.59
CA GLY A 624 22.61 12.39 26.74
C GLY A 624 22.64 11.96 25.27
N ARG A 625 22.48 10.66 24.97
CA ARG A 625 22.45 10.11 23.59
C ARG A 625 21.21 9.25 23.31
N LEU A 626 20.01 9.79 23.50
CA LEU A 626 18.81 9.15 22.95
C LEU A 626 17.85 10.21 22.39
N GLY A 627 18.20 10.72 21.21
CA GLY A 627 17.27 11.33 20.28
C GLY A 627 17.37 10.57 18.97
N GLY A 628 16.42 9.69 18.70
CA GLY A 628 16.35 8.96 17.42
C GLY A 628 15.94 7.51 17.61
N THR A 629 14.68 7.24 17.29
CA THR A 629 14.16 5.91 16.93
C THR A 629 15.08 5.26 15.90
N ALA A 630 15.96 4.36 16.32
CA ALA A 630 16.67 3.48 15.40
C ALA A 630 15.65 2.51 14.81
N LYS A 631 15.25 2.75 13.57
CA LYS A 631 14.46 1.82 12.76
C LYS A 631 15.22 0.48 12.70
N ILE A 632 14.72 -0.53 13.39
CA ILE A 632 15.13 -1.91 13.15
C ILE A 632 14.57 -2.27 11.77
N LYS A 633 15.45 -2.28 10.74
CA LYS A 633 15.13 -2.89 9.46
C LYS A 633 15.01 -4.40 9.69
N ALA A 634 13.79 -4.90 9.73
CA ALA A 634 13.53 -6.32 9.51
C ALA A 634 13.86 -6.65 8.04
N SER A 635 15.09 -7.07 7.76
CA SER A 635 15.41 -7.70 6.48
C SER A 635 14.87 -9.13 6.52
N ASN A 636 13.79 -9.34 5.79
CA ASN A 636 13.16 -10.63 5.57
C ASN A 636 13.89 -11.31 4.39
N GLU A 637 15.03 -11.94 4.65
CA GLU A 637 15.71 -12.81 3.67
C GLU A 637 16.06 -14.14 4.32
N GLY A 638 15.27 -15.16 3.95
CA GLY A 638 15.59 -16.54 4.25
C GLY A 638 16.75 -17.04 3.39
N SER A 639 17.65 -17.78 4.04
CA SER A 639 18.52 -18.81 3.47
C SER A 639 19.47 -18.43 2.32
N GLN A 640 20.74 -18.23 2.65
CA GLN A 640 21.84 -18.84 1.90
C GLN A 640 23.00 -19.19 2.85
N MET A 641 23.12 -20.48 3.17
CA MET A 641 24.35 -21.06 3.69
C MET A 641 25.40 -21.03 2.58
N GLY A 642 26.41 -20.18 2.74
CA GLY A 642 27.60 -20.14 1.91
C GLY A 642 28.80 -19.77 2.77
N GLY A 643 29.67 -20.74 3.07
CA GLY A 643 30.84 -20.53 3.90
C GLY A 643 31.90 -19.67 3.23
N ALA A 644 32.50 -18.73 3.98
CA ALA A 644 33.90 -18.32 3.84
C ALA A 644 34.32 -17.41 5.01
N HIS A 645 35.35 -17.86 5.74
CA HIS A 645 36.42 -17.10 6.38
C HIS A 645 36.13 -15.84 7.21
N ASN A 646 36.11 -16.05 8.52
CA ASN A 646 37.03 -15.46 9.51
C ASN A 646 37.77 -14.16 9.09
N THR A 647 37.22 -13.00 9.42
CA THR A 647 38.01 -11.80 9.69
C THR A 647 37.54 -11.17 10.99
N ALA A 648 38.46 -11.09 11.94
CA ALA A 648 38.27 -10.58 13.28
C ALA A 648 37.91 -9.09 13.27
N TYR A 649 36.73 -8.76 13.80
CA TYR A 649 36.46 -7.44 14.40
C TYR A 649 36.36 -7.61 15.91
N LYS A 650 37.41 -7.15 16.60
CA LYS A 650 37.55 -7.08 18.05
C LYS A 650 36.78 -5.87 18.58
N GLY A 651 36.04 -6.08 19.66
CA GLY A 651 35.76 -5.08 20.71
C GLY A 651 34.34 -4.52 20.69
N GLY A 652 33.56 -4.84 21.73
CA GLY A 652 32.31 -4.17 22.08
C GLY A 652 31.09 -5.08 22.11
N TYR A 653 30.70 -5.63 20.96
CA TYR A 653 29.38 -6.27 20.79
C TYR A 653 29.24 -7.71 21.33
N ALA A 654 30.35 -8.37 21.69
CA ALA A 654 30.30 -9.74 22.21
C ALA A 654 29.82 -9.82 23.67
N MET A 655 29.99 -8.73 24.44
CA MET A 655 29.58 -8.66 25.85
C MET A 655 28.07 -8.36 25.97
N GLU A 656 27.54 -7.44 25.15
CA GLU A 656 26.10 -7.13 25.12
C GLU A 656 25.25 -8.32 24.66
N MET A 657 25.73 -9.16 23.74
CA MET A 657 25.05 -10.41 23.38
C MET A 657 25.17 -11.51 24.44
N GLN A 658 26.14 -11.42 25.35
CA GLN A 658 26.30 -12.38 26.45
C GLN A 658 25.43 -12.00 27.66
N ASP A 659 25.23 -10.71 27.90
CA ASP A 659 24.34 -10.21 28.96
C ASP A 659 22.87 -10.19 28.52
N ALA A 660 22.56 -9.91 27.24
CA ALA A 660 21.21 -10.09 26.67
C ALA A 660 20.78 -11.57 26.54
N LYS A 661 21.72 -12.51 26.69
CA LYS A 661 21.44 -13.95 26.77
C LYS A 661 21.07 -14.41 28.18
N LYS A 662 21.21 -13.56 29.21
CA LYS A 662 21.08 -13.95 30.62
C LYS A 662 19.79 -13.51 31.33
N ASP A 663 19.07 -12.52 30.82
CA ASP A 663 17.74 -12.14 31.34
C ASP A 663 16.65 -12.42 30.28
N GLN A 664 16.24 -13.70 30.16
CA GLN A 664 15.16 -14.14 29.27
C GLN A 664 14.01 -14.76 30.06
N GLU A 665 13.43 -14.00 30.99
CA GLU A 665 12.22 -14.40 31.71
C GLU A 665 11.00 -13.63 31.17
N LEU A 666 9.81 -14.22 31.17
CA LEU A 666 8.55 -13.59 30.71
C LEU A 666 7.59 -13.33 31.87
N GLY A 667 7.07 -12.12 31.98
CA GLY A 667 5.91 -11.82 32.82
C GLY A 667 4.59 -12.31 32.23
N LEU A 668 3.51 -12.24 33.00
CA LEU A 668 2.18 -12.74 32.60
C LEU A 668 1.65 -12.13 31.28
N ASN A 669 1.77 -10.81 31.08
CA ASN A 669 1.32 -10.16 29.84
C ASN A 669 2.14 -10.62 28.63
N GLU A 670 3.44 -10.89 28.82
CA GLU A 670 4.33 -11.37 27.77
C GLU A 670 4.07 -12.85 27.43
N PHE A 671 3.75 -13.66 28.43
CA PHE A 671 3.25 -15.02 28.24
C PHE A 671 1.97 -15.02 27.39
N LEU A 672 1.02 -14.12 27.65
CA LEU A 672 -0.19 -13.98 26.81
C LEU A 672 0.14 -13.51 25.39
N ASN A 673 1.07 -12.54 25.21
CA ASN A 673 1.55 -12.13 23.89
C ASN A 673 2.14 -13.33 23.12
N MET A 674 2.98 -14.11 23.79
CA MET A 674 3.60 -15.31 23.24
C MET A 674 2.54 -16.34 22.84
N MET A 675 1.52 -16.57 23.67
CA MET A 675 0.42 -17.48 23.34
C MET A 675 -0.35 -17.08 22.08
N ILE A 676 -0.65 -15.78 21.91
CA ILE A 676 -1.31 -15.28 20.68
C ILE A 676 -0.44 -15.54 19.45
N ARG A 677 0.87 -15.28 19.56
CA ARG A 677 1.83 -15.52 18.47
C ARG A 677 1.94 -17.00 18.13
N ILE A 678 2.09 -17.85 19.15
CA ILE A 678 2.15 -19.31 18.98
C ILE A 678 0.88 -19.83 18.33
N ALA A 679 -0.29 -19.34 18.74
CA ALA A 679 -1.56 -19.73 18.14
C ALA A 679 -1.58 -19.44 16.63
N PHE A 680 -1.23 -18.21 16.23
CA PHE A 680 -1.21 -17.83 14.83
C PHE A 680 -0.21 -18.66 14.01
N TRP A 681 1.04 -18.79 14.48
CA TRP A 681 2.08 -19.51 13.73
C TRP A 681 1.88 -21.02 13.71
N ARG A 682 1.30 -21.60 14.77
CA ARG A 682 0.96 -23.02 14.83
C ARG A 682 -0.18 -23.38 13.88
N ALA A 683 -1.18 -22.52 13.75
CA ALA A 683 -2.27 -22.70 12.79
C ALA A 683 -1.83 -22.42 11.34
N ASN A 684 -0.83 -21.55 11.16
CA ASN A 684 -0.36 -21.09 9.86
C ASN A 684 1.15 -21.33 9.64
N PRO A 685 1.64 -22.58 9.67
CA PRO A 685 3.08 -22.88 9.64
C PRO A 685 3.77 -22.47 8.33
N THR A 686 3.02 -22.30 7.23
CA THR A 686 3.55 -21.84 5.94
C THR A 686 3.40 -20.34 5.70
N PHE A 687 2.90 -19.59 6.68
CA PHE A 687 2.69 -18.15 6.54
C PHE A 687 4.03 -17.43 6.31
N GLY A 688 4.05 -16.49 5.36
CA GLY A 688 5.27 -15.79 4.97
C GLY A 688 6.23 -16.56 4.05
N LEU A 689 5.97 -17.84 3.74
CA LEU A 689 6.75 -18.58 2.75
C LEU A 689 6.34 -18.19 1.33
N HIS A 690 7.34 -17.85 0.50
CA HIS A 690 7.11 -17.42 -0.88
C HIS A 690 6.38 -18.51 -1.70
N GLY A 691 5.21 -18.18 -2.24
CA GLY A 691 4.42 -19.08 -3.10
C GLY A 691 3.41 -19.98 -2.37
N SER A 692 3.27 -19.89 -1.04
CA SER A 692 2.17 -20.56 -0.35
C SER A 692 0.82 -19.94 -0.74
N LYS A 693 -0.17 -20.79 -1.04
CA LYS A 693 -1.56 -20.42 -1.34
C LYS A 693 -2.54 -20.90 -0.25
N ALA A 694 -2.01 -21.36 0.88
CA ALA A 694 -2.85 -21.82 1.98
C ALA A 694 -3.67 -20.64 2.53
N GLU A 695 -4.95 -20.89 2.77
CA GLU A 695 -5.82 -19.91 3.42
C GLU A 695 -5.34 -19.69 4.86
N VAL A 696 -5.19 -18.42 5.24
CA VAL A 696 -4.66 -18.03 6.56
C VAL A 696 -5.79 -18.12 7.58
N VAL A 697 -5.61 -18.95 8.60
CA VAL A 697 -6.50 -19.03 9.76
C VAL A 697 -6.40 -17.73 10.56
N PRO A 698 -7.52 -17.01 10.81
CA PRO A 698 -7.53 -15.78 11.59
C PRO A 698 -7.00 -15.95 13.01
N VAL A 699 -6.41 -14.89 13.57
CA VAL A 699 -5.75 -14.92 14.89
C VAL A 699 -6.72 -15.34 16.01
N ALA A 700 -7.92 -14.77 16.05
CA ALA A 700 -8.93 -15.09 17.07
C ALA A 700 -9.34 -16.58 17.03
N GLN A 701 -9.58 -17.11 15.84
CA GLN A 701 -9.90 -18.53 15.66
C GLN A 701 -8.72 -19.42 16.07
N ALA A 702 -7.51 -19.10 15.61
CA ALA A 702 -6.30 -19.85 15.96
C ALA A 702 -6.08 -19.89 17.48
N LEU A 703 -6.27 -18.75 18.16
CA LEU A 703 -6.14 -18.64 19.62
C LEU A 703 -7.21 -19.48 20.33
N SER A 704 -8.47 -19.35 19.92
CA SER A 704 -9.57 -20.12 20.51
C SER A 704 -9.34 -21.63 20.38
N THR A 705 -8.92 -22.11 19.21
CA THR A 705 -8.59 -23.53 19.00
C THR A 705 -7.41 -23.95 19.87
N LEU A 706 -6.32 -23.17 19.93
CA LEU A 706 -5.16 -23.49 20.75
C LEU A 706 -5.53 -23.61 22.24
N LEU A 707 -6.27 -22.63 22.75
CA LEU A 707 -6.67 -22.59 24.15
C LEU A 707 -7.57 -23.78 24.50
N ASN A 708 -8.66 -23.96 23.77
CA ASN A 708 -9.71 -24.91 24.14
C ASN A 708 -9.32 -26.37 23.85
N GLU A 709 -8.55 -26.64 22.78
CA GLU A 709 -8.25 -28.02 22.38
C GLU A 709 -6.88 -28.51 22.85
N VAL A 710 -5.94 -27.61 23.15
CA VAL A 710 -4.55 -27.97 23.46
C VAL A 710 -4.15 -27.55 24.86
N ILE A 711 -4.24 -26.27 25.20
CA ILE A 711 -3.65 -25.73 26.43
C ILE A 711 -4.54 -26.05 27.64
N LEU A 712 -5.78 -25.55 27.67
CA LEU A 712 -6.66 -25.69 28.84
C LEU A 712 -6.86 -27.16 29.28
N PRO A 713 -7.02 -28.15 28.37
CA PRO A 713 -7.23 -29.54 28.79
C PRO A 713 -5.99 -30.21 29.41
N ARG A 714 -4.77 -29.70 29.16
CA ARG A 714 -3.52 -30.41 29.48
C ARG A 714 -2.59 -29.64 30.42
N ALA A 715 -2.69 -28.31 30.46
CA ALA A 715 -1.79 -27.48 31.24
C ALA A 715 -1.95 -27.73 32.74
N LYS A 716 -0.82 -27.74 33.45
CA LYS A 716 -0.81 -27.73 34.92
C LYS A 716 -1.40 -26.41 35.43
N ARG A 717 -1.99 -26.46 36.62
CA ARG A 717 -2.54 -25.31 37.33
C ARG A 717 -1.91 -25.27 38.71
N GLU A 718 -1.59 -24.08 39.19
CA GLU A 718 -1.17 -23.89 40.57
C GLU A 718 -2.26 -24.45 41.51
N ASN A 719 -1.88 -25.42 42.34
CA ASN A 719 -2.82 -26.18 43.17
C ASN A 719 -2.23 -26.53 44.55
N SER A 720 -1.23 -25.79 45.01
CA SER A 720 -0.41 -26.20 46.16
C SER A 720 -1.20 -26.32 47.46
N ALA A 721 -2.21 -25.46 47.65
CA ALA A 721 -3.14 -25.58 48.77
C ALA A 721 -3.98 -26.88 48.70
N ALA A 722 -4.40 -27.30 47.50
CA ALA A 722 -5.18 -28.52 47.31
C ALA A 722 -4.34 -29.78 47.57
N PHE A 723 -3.06 -29.77 47.19
CA PHE A 723 -2.14 -30.88 47.47
C PHE A 723 -1.96 -31.09 48.99
N LYS A 724 -1.71 -30.01 49.75
CA LYS A 724 -1.61 -30.05 51.22
C LYS A 724 -2.88 -30.59 51.89
N GLN A 725 -4.05 -30.22 51.38
CA GLN A 725 -5.34 -30.62 51.98
C GLN A 725 -5.78 -32.04 51.60
N LYS A 726 -5.34 -32.55 50.45
CA LYS A 726 -5.83 -33.82 49.91
C LYS A 726 -4.78 -34.92 49.96
N GLU A 727 -3.64 -34.72 49.32
CA GLU A 727 -2.64 -35.79 49.13
C GLU A 727 -1.84 -36.00 50.42
N MET A 728 -1.40 -34.91 51.09
CA MET A 728 -0.67 -35.00 52.37
C MET A 728 -1.53 -35.48 53.56
N GLN A 729 -2.85 -35.61 53.38
CA GLN A 729 -3.78 -36.16 54.36
C GLN A 729 -4.17 -37.63 54.04
N ASP A 730 -3.68 -38.21 52.94
CA ASP A 730 -3.99 -39.60 52.56
C ASP A 730 -3.32 -40.60 53.53
N PRO A 731 -4.09 -41.46 54.23
CA PRO A 731 -3.53 -42.46 55.13
C PRO A 731 -2.50 -43.39 54.47
N LYS A 732 -2.66 -43.71 53.17
CA LYS A 732 -1.69 -44.56 52.46
C LYS A 732 -0.35 -43.86 52.26
N LEU A 733 -0.39 -42.57 51.91
CA LEU A 733 0.81 -41.76 51.70
C LEU A 733 1.54 -41.58 53.03
N ILE A 734 0.80 -41.23 54.09
CA ILE A 734 1.33 -41.09 55.45
C ILE A 734 2.02 -42.38 55.89
N ALA A 735 1.41 -43.55 55.67
CA ALA A 735 2.02 -44.83 56.03
C ALA A 735 3.36 -45.10 55.32
N VAL A 736 3.50 -44.70 54.05
CA VAL A 736 4.76 -44.80 53.31
C VAL A 736 5.80 -43.84 53.90
N LEU A 737 5.41 -42.59 54.11
CA LEU A 737 6.28 -41.57 54.71
C LEU A 737 6.75 -41.99 56.11
N ASP A 738 5.87 -42.49 56.97
CA ASP A 738 6.20 -42.97 58.31
C ASP A 738 7.18 -44.15 58.29
N THR A 739 7.06 -45.06 57.31
CA THR A 739 7.98 -46.19 57.14
C THR A 739 9.41 -45.72 56.84
N TYR A 740 9.55 -44.69 55.99
CA TYR A 740 10.86 -44.14 55.61
C TYR A 740 11.32 -42.98 56.50
N LYS A 741 10.46 -42.45 57.36
CA LYS A 741 10.73 -41.28 58.23
C LYS A 741 12.04 -41.39 59.01
N PRO A 742 12.42 -42.54 59.62
CA PRO A 742 13.70 -42.66 60.31
C PRO A 742 14.91 -42.46 59.38
N LYS A 743 14.88 -43.08 58.19
CA LYS A 743 15.95 -42.95 57.19
C LYS A 743 16.02 -41.54 56.62
N LEU A 744 14.86 -40.94 56.34
CA LEU A 744 14.75 -39.57 55.85
C LEU A 744 15.27 -38.57 56.88
N LYS A 745 14.93 -38.76 58.17
CA LYS A 745 15.38 -37.88 59.24
C LYS A 745 16.89 -37.99 59.48
N GLU A 746 17.44 -39.21 59.50
CA GLU A 746 18.89 -39.43 59.58
C GLU A 746 19.63 -38.77 58.41
N TRP A 747 19.11 -38.91 57.18
CA TRP A 747 19.68 -38.28 56.00
C TRP A 747 19.62 -36.74 56.10
N TYR A 748 18.46 -36.19 56.46
CA TYR A 748 18.22 -34.75 56.56
C TYR A 748 19.13 -34.13 57.61
N ASP A 749 19.16 -34.70 58.83
CA ASP A 749 19.98 -34.20 59.94
C ASP A 749 21.46 -34.20 59.58
N LYS A 750 21.94 -35.28 58.94
CA LYS A 750 23.30 -35.35 58.44
C LYS A 750 23.60 -34.25 57.42
N LYS A 751 22.66 -33.99 56.50
CA LYS A 751 22.85 -33.02 55.43
C LYS A 751 22.82 -31.57 55.90
N VAL A 752 21.88 -31.20 56.76
CA VAL A 752 21.84 -29.83 57.32
C VAL A 752 23.01 -29.59 58.30
N SER A 753 23.59 -30.65 58.88
CA SER A 753 24.76 -30.56 59.78
C SER A 753 26.13 -30.47 59.08
N ASP A 754 26.21 -30.68 57.76
CA ASP A 754 27.48 -30.76 57.01
C ASP A 754 27.43 -29.93 55.72
N ASP A 755 27.82 -28.65 55.82
CA ASP A 755 27.95 -27.71 54.69
C ASP A 755 29.41 -27.58 54.19
N SER A 756 30.22 -28.64 54.34
CA SER A 756 31.64 -28.62 53.92
C SER A 756 31.85 -28.48 52.40
N GLU A 757 30.78 -28.62 51.61
CA GLU A 757 30.83 -28.58 50.14
C GLU A 757 30.08 -27.38 49.53
N GLY A 758 29.47 -26.49 50.32
CA GLY A 758 28.65 -25.34 49.85
C GLY A 758 29.36 -23.99 49.70
N PRO A 759 28.78 -23.06 48.90
CA PRO A 759 29.32 -21.71 48.73
C PRO A 759 29.26 -20.85 50.01
N ARG A 760 28.54 -21.33 51.03
CA ARG A 760 28.32 -20.63 52.31
C ARG A 760 29.41 -20.86 53.36
N MET A 761 30.52 -21.52 53.02
CA MET A 761 31.73 -21.58 53.86
C MET A 761 31.44 -22.02 55.32
N GLY A 762 30.57 -23.01 55.52
CA GLY A 762 30.34 -23.62 56.84
C GLY A 762 29.31 -22.92 57.73
N ILE A 763 28.35 -22.18 57.16
CA ILE A 763 27.17 -21.71 57.91
C ILE A 763 26.21 -22.90 58.06
N ILE A 764 26.24 -23.54 59.22
CA ILE A 764 25.33 -24.63 59.57
C ILE A 764 23.92 -24.07 59.78
N SER A 765 22.96 -24.48 58.95
CA SER A 765 21.53 -24.21 59.12
C SER A 765 20.81 -25.44 59.68
N ASP A 766 19.70 -25.27 60.39
CA ASP A 766 18.79 -26.36 60.75
C ASP A 766 17.76 -26.67 59.64
N LYS A 767 17.80 -25.90 58.54
CA LYS A 767 16.92 -26.01 57.39
C LYS A 767 17.68 -26.30 56.10
N LEU A 768 17.04 -27.00 55.18
CA LEU A 768 17.64 -27.37 53.89
C LEU A 768 17.49 -26.23 52.88
N GLY A 769 18.59 -25.75 52.30
CA GLY A 769 18.58 -24.75 51.23
C GLY A 769 18.34 -25.34 49.84
N PHE A 770 17.78 -24.55 48.91
CA PHE A 770 17.53 -25.01 47.55
C PHE A 770 18.81 -25.42 46.80
N ASP A 771 19.91 -24.68 46.93
CA ASP A 771 21.19 -25.02 46.27
C ASP A 771 21.79 -26.34 46.76
N GLU A 772 21.59 -26.65 48.04
CA GLU A 772 21.97 -27.95 48.62
C GLU A 772 21.09 -29.06 48.06
N TRP A 773 19.78 -28.80 47.96
CA TRP A 773 18.83 -29.75 47.39
C TRP A 773 19.10 -30.03 45.90
N LEU A 774 19.39 -29.00 45.10
CA LEU A 774 19.73 -29.12 43.69
C LEU A 774 20.95 -30.03 43.48
N ARG A 775 21.99 -29.86 44.31
CA ARG A 775 23.20 -30.69 44.28
C ARG A 775 22.92 -32.15 44.62
N VAL A 776 21.95 -32.42 45.51
CA VAL A 776 21.52 -33.78 45.82
C VAL A 776 20.83 -34.41 44.62
N LEU A 777 19.89 -33.68 44.00
CA LEU A 777 19.15 -34.14 42.84
C LEU A 777 20.06 -34.48 41.65
N ASP A 778 21.09 -33.66 41.40
CA ASP A 778 22.09 -33.86 40.35
C ASP A 778 23.00 -35.06 40.66
N ARG A 779 23.57 -35.13 41.88
CA ARG A 779 24.50 -36.22 42.24
C ARG A 779 23.85 -37.60 42.33
N GLN A 780 22.57 -37.65 42.66
CA GLN A 780 21.82 -38.91 42.74
C GLN A 780 21.17 -39.30 41.41
N ASP A 781 21.39 -38.54 40.33
CA ASP A 781 20.83 -38.78 38.99
C ASP A 781 19.29 -38.92 39.02
N ILE A 782 18.64 -38.10 39.85
CA ILE A 782 17.18 -38.18 40.10
C ILE A 782 16.39 -37.43 39.04
N VAL A 783 17.02 -36.47 38.35
CA VAL A 783 16.47 -35.57 37.32
C VAL A 783 16.90 -36.07 35.94
N GLY A 784 15.97 -36.21 35.01
CA GLY A 784 16.21 -36.87 33.73
C GLY A 784 14.93 -37.37 33.04
N GLU A 785 15.13 -38.18 32.01
CA GLU A 785 14.07 -38.87 31.27
C GLU A 785 14.37 -40.37 31.23
N TRP A 786 13.35 -41.19 31.52
CA TRP A 786 13.47 -42.65 31.50
C TRP A 786 12.33 -43.26 30.70
N GLU A 787 12.62 -44.40 30.06
CA GLU A 787 11.71 -45.10 29.17
C GLU A 787 11.80 -46.62 29.43
N VAL A 788 10.67 -47.27 29.67
CA VAL A 788 10.60 -48.74 29.79
C VAL A 788 9.54 -49.32 28.86
N GLU A 789 9.81 -50.50 28.33
CA GLU A 789 8.82 -51.28 27.57
C GLU A 789 7.77 -51.86 28.52
N GLN A 790 6.49 -51.73 28.16
CA GLN A 790 5.41 -52.33 28.94
C GLN A 790 5.37 -53.84 28.72
N MET A 791 5.49 -54.63 29.79
CA MET A 791 5.45 -56.09 29.74
C MET A 791 4.18 -56.64 30.39
N SER A 792 3.75 -57.82 29.94
CA SER A 792 2.54 -58.51 30.39
C SER A 792 2.78 -60.01 30.60
N GLU A 793 2.11 -60.60 31.58
CA GLU A 793 1.98 -62.06 31.73
C GLU A 793 1.00 -62.66 30.70
N ILE A 794 0.28 -61.82 29.96
CA ILE A 794 -0.69 -62.24 28.96
C ILE A 794 0.00 -62.42 27.61
N THR A 795 -0.07 -63.62 27.05
CA THR A 795 0.58 -63.92 25.77
C THR A 795 -0.07 -63.15 24.62
N GLY A 796 0.73 -62.36 23.89
CA GLY A 796 0.26 -61.59 22.73
C GLY A 796 -0.51 -60.31 23.05
N ASP A 797 -0.50 -59.86 24.30
CA ASP A 797 -1.24 -58.67 24.76
C ASP A 797 -0.87 -57.42 23.95
N GLU A 798 -1.83 -56.87 23.20
CA GLU A 798 -1.58 -55.69 22.35
C GLU A 798 -1.27 -54.42 23.13
N SER A 799 -1.58 -54.38 24.43
CA SER A 799 -1.26 -53.24 25.29
C SER A 799 0.25 -53.10 25.54
N THR A 800 1.05 -54.15 25.29
CA THR A 800 2.53 -54.13 25.40
C THR A 800 3.24 -53.39 24.26
N LYS A 801 2.52 -52.97 23.21
CA LYS A 801 3.12 -52.35 22.01
C LYS A 801 3.67 -50.91 22.22
N GLY A 802 3.74 -50.42 23.46
CA GLY A 802 4.12 -49.05 23.78
C GLY A 802 5.15 -48.96 24.90
N ASN A 803 5.97 -47.92 24.84
CA ASN A 803 6.91 -47.57 25.89
C ASN A 803 6.32 -46.52 26.82
N ILE A 804 6.58 -46.66 28.12
CA ILE A 804 6.14 -45.74 29.15
C ILE A 804 7.31 -44.85 29.54
N LYS A 805 7.09 -43.53 29.48
CA LYS A 805 8.10 -42.51 29.79
C LYS A 805 7.77 -41.78 31.09
N CYS A 806 8.77 -41.57 31.93
CA CYS A 806 8.69 -40.62 33.04
C CYS A 806 9.80 -39.57 32.90
N ARG A 807 9.54 -38.36 33.41
CA ARG A 807 10.46 -37.23 33.33
C ARG A 807 10.42 -36.47 34.65
N LEU A 808 11.57 -36.03 35.10
CA LEU A 808 11.70 -35.03 36.15
C LEU A 808 12.67 -33.96 35.69
N SER A 809 12.26 -32.70 35.73
CA SER A 809 13.08 -31.54 35.35
C SER A 809 13.50 -30.74 36.58
N ILE A 810 14.59 -29.97 36.47
CA ILE A 810 15.01 -29.03 37.51
C ILE A 810 13.90 -28.03 37.85
N PRO A 811 13.20 -27.39 36.88
CA PRO A 811 12.07 -26.51 37.17
C PRO A 811 10.96 -27.19 37.98
N THR A 812 10.64 -28.45 37.68
CA THR A 812 9.64 -29.20 38.45
C THR A 812 10.06 -29.39 39.91
N CYS A 813 11.34 -29.71 40.16
CA CYS A 813 11.88 -29.83 41.51
C CYS A 813 11.89 -28.49 42.26
N LYS A 814 12.17 -27.39 41.55
CA LYS A 814 12.14 -26.03 42.07
C LYS A 814 10.73 -25.64 42.52
N ASN A 815 9.73 -25.86 41.66
CA ASN A 815 8.33 -25.57 41.99
C ASN A 815 7.87 -26.38 43.20
N ALA A 816 8.18 -27.68 43.24
CA ALA A 816 7.85 -28.53 44.38
C ALA A 816 8.49 -28.06 45.70
N PHE A 817 9.73 -27.56 45.64
CA PHE A 817 10.41 -26.98 46.80
C PHE A 817 9.72 -25.70 47.28
N MET A 818 9.43 -24.76 46.37
CA MET A 818 8.76 -23.51 46.70
C MET A 818 7.33 -23.72 47.21
N ASP A 819 6.59 -24.65 46.62
CA ASP A 819 5.20 -24.95 46.98
C ASP A 819 5.05 -25.61 48.36
N SER A 820 6.13 -26.21 48.87
CA SER A 820 6.13 -26.89 50.16
C SER A 820 6.29 -25.93 51.33
N GLN A 821 6.82 -24.72 51.09
CA GLN A 821 6.99 -23.69 52.13
C GLN A 821 5.65 -23.27 52.75
N SER A 822 5.69 -22.91 54.04
CA SER A 822 4.53 -22.42 54.80
C SER A 822 4.01 -21.06 54.30
N VAL A 823 2.68 -20.87 54.35
CA VAL A 823 1.96 -19.74 53.75
C VAL A 823 2.30 -18.38 54.40
N ASP A 824 2.74 -18.38 55.66
CA ASP A 824 3.15 -17.16 56.37
C ASP A 824 4.43 -16.53 55.76
N GLN A 825 5.18 -17.27 54.95
CA GLN A 825 6.33 -16.78 54.18
C GLN A 825 5.97 -16.31 52.75
N LEU A 826 4.71 -16.50 52.32
CA LEU A 826 4.22 -16.24 50.97
C LEU A 826 3.14 -15.13 50.96
N THR A 827 3.35 -14.02 51.70
CA THR A 827 2.43 -12.88 51.64
C THR A 827 2.59 -12.13 50.32
N VAL A 828 1.55 -12.19 49.49
CA VAL A 828 1.44 -11.44 48.23
C VAL A 828 1.19 -9.96 48.55
N GLY A 829 2.27 -9.22 48.76
CA GLY A 829 2.27 -7.77 48.91
C GLY A 829 3.19 -7.28 50.01
N GLN A 830 4.29 -6.62 49.62
CA GLN A 830 5.15 -5.81 50.49
C GLN A 830 5.65 -6.53 51.76
N ALA A 831 6.43 -7.60 51.60
CA ALA A 831 7.40 -7.97 52.61
C ALA A 831 8.76 -7.39 52.18
N ASP A 832 9.36 -6.57 53.04
CA ASP A 832 10.73 -6.06 52.83
C ASP A 832 11.66 -7.25 52.60
N ALA A 833 12.35 -7.21 51.46
CA ALA A 833 13.35 -8.19 51.06
C ALA A 833 14.51 -8.20 52.06
N VAL A 834 14.38 -9.00 53.11
CA VAL A 834 15.53 -9.49 53.86
C VAL A 834 15.74 -10.92 53.41
N SER A 835 16.90 -11.14 52.80
CA SER A 835 17.36 -12.29 52.04
C SER A 835 17.55 -13.59 52.85
N ASP A 836 16.66 -13.90 53.78
CA ASP A 836 16.71 -15.15 54.55
C ASP A 836 15.96 -16.26 53.77
N GLN A 837 16.57 -16.60 52.62
CA GLN A 837 16.67 -17.91 51.95
C GLN A 837 15.41 -18.79 51.82
N ALA A 838 15.08 -19.20 50.59
CA ALA A 838 14.19 -20.33 50.30
C ALA A 838 14.76 -21.63 50.94
N VAL A 839 14.27 -21.96 52.13
CA VAL A 839 14.67 -23.12 52.92
C VAL A 839 13.44 -23.93 53.32
N LEU A 840 13.62 -25.24 53.52
CA LEU A 840 12.57 -26.12 54.03
C LEU A 840 12.99 -26.69 55.38
N ASP A 841 12.05 -26.75 56.32
CA ASP A 841 12.18 -27.64 57.47
C ASP A 841 11.95 -29.12 57.07
N PHE A 842 12.07 -30.04 58.03
CA PHE A 842 11.96 -31.47 57.74
C PHE A 842 10.57 -31.88 57.24
N ASP A 843 9.50 -31.31 57.78
CA ASP A 843 8.13 -31.67 57.39
C ASP A 843 7.79 -31.05 56.02
N GLU A 844 8.24 -29.81 55.77
CA GLU A 844 8.17 -29.14 54.46
C GLU A 844 9.00 -29.89 53.40
N TRP A 845 10.17 -30.43 53.76
CA TRP A 845 10.99 -31.24 52.85
C TRP A 845 10.35 -32.59 52.52
N MET A 846 9.67 -33.23 53.49
CA MET A 846 8.90 -34.45 53.22
C MET A 846 7.76 -34.18 52.22
N GLU A 847 7.09 -33.04 52.33
CA GLU A 847 6.09 -32.63 51.34
C GLU A 847 6.73 -32.39 49.96
N CYS A 848 7.90 -31.75 49.92
CA CYS A 848 8.65 -31.52 48.68
C CYS A 848 8.97 -32.85 47.98
N ILE A 849 9.43 -33.87 48.72
CA ILE A 849 9.64 -35.22 48.20
C ILE A 849 8.34 -35.79 47.63
N ALA A 850 7.21 -35.67 48.35
CA ALA A 850 5.94 -36.20 47.90
C ALA A 850 5.47 -35.55 46.59
N ARG A 851 5.67 -34.23 46.45
CA ARG A 851 5.37 -33.46 45.23
C ARG A 851 6.27 -33.91 44.07
N ILE A 852 7.58 -33.98 44.29
CA ILE A 852 8.56 -34.42 43.28
C ILE A 852 8.22 -35.83 42.79
N ALA A 853 7.97 -36.77 43.70
CA ALA A 853 7.61 -38.14 43.36
C ALA A 853 6.31 -38.21 42.54
N THR A 854 5.28 -37.47 42.96
CA THR A 854 3.99 -37.44 42.25
C THR A 854 4.13 -36.86 40.85
N ALA A 855 4.99 -35.85 40.68
CA ALA A 855 5.31 -35.25 39.40
C ALA A 855 6.15 -36.18 38.51
N LYS A 856 7.25 -36.73 39.01
CA LYS A 856 8.14 -37.67 38.31
C LYS A 856 7.36 -38.85 37.74
N TYR A 857 6.54 -39.49 38.58
CA TYR A 857 5.75 -40.67 38.20
C TYR A 857 4.33 -40.34 37.73
N SER A 858 4.08 -39.11 37.29
CA SER A 858 2.74 -38.67 36.85
C SER A 858 2.17 -39.53 35.70
N ALA A 859 3.02 -40.00 34.80
CA ALA A 859 2.66 -40.88 33.68
C ALA A 859 2.25 -42.30 34.10
N LEU A 860 2.66 -42.77 35.28
CA LEU A 860 2.35 -44.10 35.79
C LEU A 860 0.96 -44.11 36.44
N LYS A 861 -0.07 -44.28 35.61
CA LYS A 861 -1.48 -44.26 36.05
C LYS A 861 -1.85 -45.41 37.00
N GLN A 862 -1.06 -46.47 37.04
CA GLN A 862 -1.24 -47.62 37.92
C GLN A 862 -0.85 -47.31 39.37
N LEU A 863 -0.07 -46.25 39.61
CA LEU A 863 0.36 -45.84 40.94
C LEU A 863 -0.55 -44.73 41.49
N ASP A 864 -1.06 -44.93 42.70
CA ASP A 864 -1.58 -43.83 43.52
C ASP A 864 -0.43 -42.98 44.09
N ALA A 865 -0.73 -41.83 44.71
CA ALA A 865 0.30 -40.93 45.23
C ALA A 865 1.26 -41.64 46.19
N ALA A 866 0.73 -42.51 47.07
CA ALA A 866 1.52 -43.34 47.98
C ALA A 866 2.48 -44.29 47.24
N GLY A 867 2.02 -44.95 46.17
CA GLY A 867 2.85 -45.78 45.31
C GLY A 867 3.99 -45.00 44.65
N LYS A 868 3.70 -43.79 44.14
CA LYS A 868 4.70 -42.90 43.53
C LYS A 868 5.79 -42.48 44.52
N VAL A 869 5.38 -42.08 45.73
CA VAL A 869 6.33 -41.72 46.80
C VAL A 869 7.18 -42.92 47.22
N ARG A 870 6.59 -44.12 47.29
CA ARG A 870 7.37 -45.33 47.58
C ARG A 870 8.43 -45.60 46.52
N CYS A 871 8.06 -45.57 45.24
CA CYS A 871 9.00 -45.76 44.13
C CYS A 871 10.13 -44.72 44.18
N PHE A 872 9.79 -43.45 44.43
CA PHE A 872 10.79 -42.39 44.55
C PHE A 872 11.76 -42.66 45.70
N LEU A 873 11.27 -43.05 46.87
CA LEU A 873 12.11 -43.32 48.04
C LEU A 873 13.00 -44.55 47.85
N GLN A 874 12.49 -45.60 47.19
CA GLN A 874 13.29 -46.77 46.82
C GLN A 874 14.43 -46.37 45.88
N ASN A 875 14.17 -45.49 44.92
CA ASN A 875 15.20 -44.94 44.03
C ASN A 875 16.19 -44.03 44.77
N PHE A 876 15.70 -43.08 45.57
CA PHE A 876 16.49 -42.11 46.33
C PHE A 876 17.49 -42.77 47.29
N PHE A 877 17.10 -43.89 47.91
CA PHE A 877 17.97 -44.66 48.82
C PHE A 877 18.77 -45.78 48.13
N GLY A 878 18.64 -45.93 46.79
CA GLY A 878 19.34 -46.97 46.03
C GLY A 878 18.84 -48.40 46.32
N GLU A 879 17.61 -48.54 46.80
CA GLU A 879 16.95 -49.85 47.04
C GLU A 879 16.47 -50.48 45.72
N ALA A 880 16.16 -49.65 44.72
CA ALA A 880 15.80 -50.05 43.36
C ALA A 880 16.22 -48.98 42.35
N THR A 881 16.55 -49.39 41.13
CA THR A 881 16.82 -48.46 40.02
C THR A 881 15.52 -47.88 39.45
N GLU A 882 15.64 -46.78 38.70
CA GLU A 882 14.47 -46.14 38.05
C GLU A 882 13.72 -47.09 37.12
N GLU A 883 14.45 -47.87 36.32
CA GLU A 883 13.85 -48.87 35.43
C GLU A 883 13.14 -49.98 36.20
N GLU A 884 13.68 -50.44 37.33
CA GLU A 884 13.05 -51.49 38.15
C GLU A 884 11.73 -51.01 38.75
N VAL A 885 11.69 -49.81 39.32
CA VAL A 885 10.44 -49.27 39.89
C VAL A 885 9.39 -49.02 38.82
N MET A 886 9.78 -48.50 37.66
CA MET A 886 8.87 -48.34 36.53
C MET A 886 8.35 -49.69 36.03
N ARG A 887 9.22 -50.66 35.77
CA ARG A 887 8.83 -52.00 35.29
C ARG A 887 7.86 -52.67 36.24
N VAL A 888 8.16 -52.69 37.55
CA VAL A 888 7.27 -53.31 38.55
C VAL A 888 5.91 -52.62 38.59
N ALA A 889 5.88 -51.29 38.49
CA ALA A 889 4.64 -50.51 38.51
C ALA A 889 3.77 -50.71 37.27
N THR A 890 4.38 -50.95 36.11
CA THR A 890 3.67 -51.03 34.82
C THR A 890 3.44 -52.45 34.32
N TYR A 891 3.97 -53.46 35.04
CA TYR A 891 3.86 -54.86 34.67
C TYR A 891 2.42 -55.34 34.79
N ILE A 892 1.85 -55.84 33.69
CA ILE A 892 0.49 -56.38 33.68
C ILE A 892 0.54 -57.82 34.19
N ARG A 893 -0.03 -58.03 35.39
CA ARG A 893 -0.16 -59.36 36.00
C ARG A 893 -1.47 -60.02 35.56
N ALA A 894 -1.43 -61.32 35.28
CA ALA A 894 -2.60 -62.11 34.96
C ALA A 894 -2.85 -63.15 36.04
N VAL A 895 -4.09 -63.22 36.54
CA VAL A 895 -4.49 -64.27 37.47
C VAL A 895 -4.77 -65.53 36.65
N ARG A 896 -4.04 -66.61 36.95
CA ARG A 896 -4.28 -67.93 36.36
C ARG A 896 -5.48 -68.61 36.99
N TYR A 897 -6.10 -69.52 36.25
CA TYR A 897 -7.17 -70.34 36.79
C TYR A 897 -6.62 -71.29 37.88
N ASP A 898 -7.20 -71.24 39.07
CA ASP A 898 -6.83 -72.15 40.16
C ASP A 898 -7.57 -73.48 39.99
N LEU A 899 -6.82 -74.55 39.68
CA LEU A 899 -7.38 -75.89 39.52
C LEU A 899 -8.06 -76.42 40.78
N ALA A 900 -7.78 -75.86 41.96
CA ALA A 900 -8.50 -76.20 43.18
C ALA A 900 -9.98 -75.76 43.16
N GLU A 901 -10.36 -74.83 42.27
CA GLU A 901 -11.74 -74.38 42.11
C GLU A 901 -12.59 -75.34 41.26
N SER A 902 -11.96 -76.28 40.55
CA SER A 902 -12.62 -77.28 39.70
C SER A 902 -13.54 -78.22 40.49
N GLN A 903 -14.74 -78.47 39.96
CA GLN A 903 -15.76 -79.32 40.60
C GLN A 903 -16.18 -80.47 39.67
N PRO A 904 -16.46 -81.68 40.19
CA PRO A 904 -16.90 -82.81 39.39
C PRO A 904 -18.28 -82.57 38.75
N LEU A 905 -18.48 -83.08 37.54
CA LEU A 905 -19.76 -83.00 36.84
C LEU A 905 -20.83 -83.91 37.48
N LYS A 906 -22.11 -83.65 37.18
CA LYS A 906 -23.28 -84.28 37.83
C LYS A 906 -23.32 -85.82 37.79
N ASP A 907 -22.60 -86.44 36.85
CA ASP A 907 -22.54 -87.90 36.64
C ASP A 907 -21.10 -88.42 36.47
N GLU A 908 -20.10 -87.70 37.02
CA GLU A 908 -18.66 -88.02 36.92
C GLU A 908 -18.12 -88.59 38.23
N SER A 909 -17.30 -89.65 38.16
CA SER A 909 -16.67 -90.20 39.36
C SER A 909 -15.49 -89.34 39.84
N PRO A 910 -15.16 -89.35 41.15
CA PRO A 910 -13.99 -88.64 41.67
C PRO A 910 -12.68 -89.04 40.97
N GLU A 911 -12.55 -90.30 40.57
CA GLU A 911 -11.40 -90.81 39.83
C GLU A 911 -11.36 -90.29 38.38
N GLU A 912 -12.52 -90.16 37.72
CA GLU A 912 -12.62 -89.58 36.37
C GLU A 912 -12.27 -88.09 36.38
N HIS A 913 -12.77 -87.35 37.37
CA HIS A 913 -12.45 -85.94 37.56
C HIS A 913 -10.95 -85.72 37.89
N ALA A 914 -10.39 -86.55 38.78
CA ALA A 914 -8.97 -86.51 39.10
C ALA A 914 -8.08 -86.85 37.88
N ALA A 915 -8.52 -87.76 37.02
CA ALA A 915 -7.84 -88.08 35.77
C ALA A 915 -7.86 -86.89 34.79
N PHE A 916 -8.99 -86.18 34.66
CA PHE A 916 -9.07 -84.96 33.87
C PHE A 916 -8.11 -83.89 34.38
N LEU A 917 -8.11 -83.61 35.70
CA LEU A 917 -7.23 -82.60 36.30
C LEU A 917 -5.74 -82.95 36.10
N ALA A 918 -5.38 -84.25 36.17
CA ALA A 918 -4.02 -84.71 35.93
C ALA A 918 -3.57 -84.48 34.47
N GLU A 919 -4.47 -84.62 33.50
CA GLU A 919 -4.20 -84.34 32.09
C GLU A 919 -4.18 -82.83 31.80
N PHE A 920 -5.16 -82.08 32.32
CA PHE A 920 -5.24 -80.64 32.11
C PHE A 920 -4.00 -79.91 32.68
N LYS A 921 -3.48 -80.36 33.82
CA LYS A 921 -2.25 -79.82 34.42
C LYS A 921 -1.01 -80.00 33.52
N GLN A 922 -1.01 -80.97 32.62
CA GLN A 922 0.09 -81.22 31.67
C GLN A 922 -0.03 -80.37 30.40
N LEU A 923 -1.14 -79.66 30.19
CA LEU A 923 -1.32 -78.81 29.02
C LEU A 923 -0.46 -77.53 29.14
N THR A 924 0.38 -77.30 28.13
CA THR A 924 1.14 -76.06 27.96
C THR A 924 0.40 -75.12 27.02
N LEU A 925 -0.31 -74.15 27.58
CA LEU A 925 -1.17 -73.21 26.86
C LEU A 925 -0.58 -71.79 26.78
N ASP A 926 0.59 -71.58 27.37
CA ASP A 926 1.30 -70.30 27.48
C ASP A 926 1.73 -69.71 26.13
N GLY A 927 1.85 -70.52 25.08
CA GLY A 927 2.14 -70.03 23.73
C GLY A 927 0.91 -69.46 22.98
N LEU A 928 -0.28 -69.55 23.55
CA LEU A 928 -1.53 -69.18 22.87
C LEU A 928 -1.96 -67.75 23.21
N TYR A 929 -2.38 -67.02 22.18
CA TYR A 929 -2.81 -65.63 22.29
C TYR A 929 -3.94 -65.47 23.33
N GLY A 930 -3.76 -64.55 24.28
CA GLY A 930 -4.72 -64.25 25.35
C GLY A 930 -4.63 -65.15 26.59
N PHE A 931 -3.73 -66.12 26.64
CA PHE A 931 -3.49 -66.90 27.86
C PHE A 931 -2.92 -66.01 28.97
N PRO A 932 -3.36 -66.10 30.26
CA PRO A 932 -4.32 -67.07 30.82
C PRO A 932 -5.78 -66.58 30.93
N LEU A 933 -6.19 -65.50 30.26
CA LEU A 933 -7.50 -64.86 30.47
C LEU A 933 -8.69 -65.81 30.24
N TRP A 934 -8.58 -66.72 29.27
CA TRP A 934 -9.62 -67.69 28.91
C TRP A 934 -9.36 -69.09 29.50
N GLU A 935 -8.33 -69.27 30.33
CA GLU A 935 -7.89 -70.58 30.85
C GLU A 935 -9.03 -71.33 31.56
N ALA A 936 -9.87 -70.62 32.33
CA ALA A 936 -11.03 -71.19 33.02
C ALA A 936 -12.12 -71.69 32.04
N GLU A 937 -12.43 -70.92 30.99
CA GLU A 937 -13.44 -71.32 29.99
C GLU A 937 -12.97 -72.55 29.20
N VAL A 938 -11.69 -72.62 28.87
CA VAL A 938 -11.10 -73.80 28.20
C VAL A 938 -11.05 -75.00 29.14
N HIS A 939 -10.73 -74.79 30.42
CA HIS A 939 -10.87 -75.83 31.44
C HIS A 939 -12.29 -76.41 31.44
N ASP A 940 -13.32 -75.57 31.58
CA ASP A 940 -14.71 -76.03 31.68
C ASP A 940 -15.19 -76.74 30.41
N LEU A 941 -14.83 -76.21 29.23
CA LEU A 941 -15.15 -76.82 27.95
C LEU A 941 -14.47 -78.18 27.76
N LEU A 942 -13.18 -78.29 28.09
CA LEU A 942 -12.46 -79.56 28.01
C LEU A 942 -12.98 -80.55 29.05
N HIS A 943 -13.30 -80.09 30.26
CA HIS A 943 -13.84 -80.93 31.33
C HIS A 943 -15.17 -81.56 30.91
N ALA A 944 -16.11 -80.75 30.41
CA ALA A 944 -17.42 -81.20 29.95
C ALA A 944 -17.36 -82.25 28.82
N ASN A 945 -16.30 -82.22 28.00
CA ASN A 945 -16.13 -83.10 26.84
C ASN A 945 -15.03 -84.16 27.03
N PHE A 946 -14.36 -84.17 28.18
CA PHE A 946 -13.15 -84.98 28.41
C PHE A 946 -13.39 -86.47 28.17
N ARG A 947 -14.51 -87.00 28.68
CA ARG A 947 -14.87 -88.41 28.55
C ARG A 947 -15.00 -88.86 27.09
N GLU A 948 -15.64 -88.04 26.27
CA GLU A 948 -15.85 -88.32 24.85
C GLU A 948 -14.54 -88.17 24.07
N LEU A 949 -13.80 -87.09 24.31
CA LEU A 949 -12.49 -86.85 23.69
C LEU A 949 -11.46 -87.94 24.04
N ALA A 950 -11.40 -88.36 25.30
CA ALA A 950 -10.52 -89.45 25.74
C ALA A 950 -10.93 -90.80 25.14
N SER A 951 -12.22 -91.03 24.88
CA SER A 951 -12.70 -92.23 24.17
C SER A 951 -12.31 -92.19 22.68
N ILE A 952 -12.52 -91.05 22.02
CA ILE A 952 -12.15 -90.82 20.62
C ILE A 952 -10.64 -91.01 20.45
N PHE A 953 -9.83 -90.35 21.29
CA PHE A 953 -8.37 -90.47 21.28
C PHE A 953 -7.92 -91.92 21.45
N ARG A 954 -8.45 -92.64 22.45
CA ARG A 954 -8.15 -94.07 22.63
C ARG A 954 -8.57 -94.93 21.43
N GLY A 955 -9.67 -94.60 20.76
CA GLY A 955 -10.12 -95.24 19.53
C GLY A 955 -9.13 -95.07 18.37
N TYR A 956 -8.53 -93.89 18.22
CA TYR A 956 -7.50 -93.63 17.21
C TYR A 956 -6.13 -94.17 17.59
N CYS A 957 -5.78 -94.18 18.88
CA CYS A 957 -4.55 -94.84 19.35
C CYS A 957 -4.59 -96.37 19.14
N LYS A 958 -5.79 -96.97 19.06
CA LYS A 958 -5.96 -98.39 18.71
C LYS A 958 -5.64 -98.73 17.25
N SER A 959 -5.44 -97.76 16.35
CA SER A 959 -5.08 -98.04 14.94
C SER A 959 -3.57 -98.15 14.67
N LEU A 960 -2.73 -98.34 15.70
CA LEU A 960 -1.29 -98.60 15.56
C LEU A 960 -0.87 -99.97 16.12
N GLY A 961 -1.76 -100.96 16.06
CA GLY A 961 -1.34 -102.34 16.20
C GLY A 961 -2.50 -103.28 16.42
N GLU A 962 -2.94 -103.95 15.34
CA GLU A 962 -3.34 -105.37 15.29
C GLU A 962 -3.92 -105.64 13.88
N GLY A 963 -3.40 -106.55 13.06
CA GLY A 963 -2.30 -107.49 13.28
C GLY A 963 -2.03 -108.37 12.05
N SER A 964 -0.89 -109.06 12.10
CA SER A 964 -0.74 -110.47 11.71
C SER A 964 0.18 -111.06 12.80
N SER A 965 -0.02 -112.24 13.36
CA SER A 965 -0.56 -113.52 12.90
C SER A 965 -1.06 -114.29 14.14
N ASP A 966 -2.30 -114.77 14.17
CA ASP A 966 -2.75 -116.14 13.83
C ASP A 966 -2.20 -117.26 14.72
N GLU A 967 -3.10 -118.14 15.17
CA GLU A 967 -2.75 -119.43 15.77
C GLU A 967 -1.93 -120.28 14.78
N SER A 968 -0.60 -120.25 14.89
CA SER A 968 0.34 -121.39 14.87
C SER A 968 1.79 -120.93 14.98
#